data_AF-A0A6L9MY67-F1
#
_entry.id   AF-A0A6L9MY67-F1
#
_cell.length_a   1.000
_cell.length_b   1.000
_cell.length_c   1.000
_cell.angle_alpha   90.00
_cell.angle_beta   90.00
_cell.angle_gamma   90.00
#
_symmetry.space_group_name_H-M   'P 1'
#
loop_
_entity.id
_entity.type
_entity.pdbx_description
1 polymer ?
#
loop_
_entity_poly.entity_id
_entity_poly.type
_entity_poly.pdbx_seq_one_letter_code
_entity_poly.pdbx_strand_id
1 'polypeptide(L)'
;MNLFKLSLIAVAIAGLSACSLEGDDGQDGVDGADGVAGVDGSNGADGANGSNSLTVQTQLPEGDVNCPNSGVRIDSGLDTDNDGTLSDSEITSTSYVCVPGASSVDNSEILTSLNNEWFVDGQTEVENNKQVWMNATSGNAAASSNVSVATVSSQEELDAMVQNLRGTVKNVILFVGDGMGVSTVTAARILDGQMKGLEGEENQLSFDRFPFSGLSKTYNVDAQTPDSAGTMTAMMSGIKTDVGVIGVDEDIERGDCSTVAGNELVTALELAEIAGKSTGIISTARITHATPAATYAKSADRNWEDISDMPEAAVTAGCTDIADQLINFESNLEAKFDGVDVDGIEVVMGGGRRHFLPRDAAFNSPDAASSTEGDRTDGRDLTAEWQDLYTNGVYVFDQSGFDGLDTETTERVFALFNESHMQYEADRANDIAGEPSVAEMTSAAIKVLDNNNEGFFLMVESGRIDHAHHAGNAYGALHDTIAFAEAVAAADELTNDEDTLIIVTADHGHVFTIAGYPKRGNPILGKVVNVGAEDAATAADGTPYTTLGYTNGLGFRNLGDVTNSDASYLAGPDTGREDITDVDTTTPGYHQEALVPLGSETHSGEDVGIYAKGPGAFLVNGTNEQSVIFHVMDFAGDFVSQAESAIE
;
A
#
# COMPACT_ATOMS: atom_id res chain seq x y z
N MET A 1 31.26 29.02 -29.67
CA MET A 1 31.45 28.68 -31.11
C MET A 1 30.63 27.42 -31.35
N ASN A 2 29.52 27.37 -32.09
CA ASN A 2 28.96 28.23 -33.12
C ASN A 2 27.44 28.37 -32.95
N LEU A 3 26.94 29.54 -33.34
CA LEU A 3 25.53 29.94 -33.37
C LEU A 3 24.80 29.43 -34.62
N PHE A 4 23.51 29.10 -34.42
CA PHE A 4 22.30 29.33 -35.24
C PHE A 4 22.41 29.68 -36.74
N LYS A 5 21.55 29.03 -37.56
CA LYS A 5 20.56 29.73 -38.44
C LYS A 5 19.44 28.82 -38.99
N LEU A 6 18.24 29.42 -39.02
CA LEU A 6 16.90 28.93 -39.40
C LEU A 6 16.72 28.57 -40.89
N SER A 7 15.68 27.76 -41.19
CA SER A 7 14.54 28.12 -42.09
C SER A 7 13.43 27.07 -41.96
N LEU A 8 12.30 27.37 -41.30
CA LEU A 8 11.06 28.01 -41.79
C LEU A 8 10.28 27.19 -42.84
N ILE A 9 9.22 26.59 -42.31
CA ILE A 9 8.07 25.93 -42.93
C ILE A 9 7.28 26.92 -43.78
N ALA A 10 6.80 26.46 -44.94
CA ALA A 10 5.65 27.02 -45.62
C ALA A 10 4.63 25.91 -45.93
N VAL A 11 3.46 26.12 -45.36
CA VAL A 11 2.19 25.38 -45.46
C VAL A 11 1.62 25.44 -46.88
N ALA A 12 1.01 24.34 -47.37
CA ALA A 12 -0.33 24.36 -47.96
C ALA A 12 -0.84 22.95 -48.31
N ILE A 13 -2.10 22.76 -47.93
CA ILE A 13 -2.94 21.57 -47.94
C ILE A 13 -3.72 21.46 -49.27
N ALA A 14 -4.10 20.21 -49.58
CA ALA A 14 -5.27 19.75 -50.36
C ALA A 14 -5.26 19.79 -51.90
N GLY A 15 -5.75 18.67 -52.46
CA GLY A 15 -6.59 18.70 -53.65
C GLY A 15 -6.57 17.44 -54.49
N LEU A 16 -7.45 16.48 -54.20
CA LEU A 16 -7.95 15.51 -55.18
C LEU A 16 -8.36 16.23 -56.48
N SER A 17 -8.12 15.60 -57.63
CA SER A 17 -9.15 15.16 -58.61
C SER A 17 -8.61 15.11 -60.05
N ALA A 18 -9.20 14.18 -60.79
CA ALA A 18 -8.95 13.81 -62.18
C ALA A 18 -8.94 14.99 -63.17
N CYS A 19 -8.19 14.85 -64.27
CA CYS A 19 -8.73 14.88 -65.65
C CYS A 19 -7.62 14.60 -66.68
N SER A 20 -8.03 13.93 -67.75
CA SER A 20 -7.33 13.73 -69.03
C SER A 20 -6.76 15.02 -69.62
N LEU A 21 -5.77 14.92 -70.52
CA LEU A 21 -5.84 15.49 -71.88
C LEU A 21 -4.60 15.08 -72.72
N GLU A 22 -4.84 15.00 -74.03
CA GLU A 22 -4.05 14.47 -75.14
C GLU A 22 -2.83 15.33 -75.55
N GLY A 23 -1.91 14.68 -76.31
CA GLY A 23 -1.40 15.15 -77.60
C GLY A 23 -0.39 16.31 -77.65
N ASP A 24 0.81 16.03 -78.15
CA ASP A 24 1.60 17.02 -78.89
C ASP A 24 2.33 16.29 -80.03
N ASP A 25 1.82 16.44 -81.25
CA ASP A 25 2.34 15.97 -82.52
C ASP A 25 3.34 17.01 -83.09
N GLY A 26 4.61 16.62 -83.16
CA GLY A 26 5.69 17.43 -83.71
C GLY A 26 5.52 17.72 -85.21
N GLN A 27 5.77 18.95 -85.61
CA GLN A 27 5.64 19.45 -86.99
C GLN A 27 6.54 18.72 -88.00
N ASP A 28 5.99 18.39 -89.17
CA ASP A 28 6.72 17.84 -90.30
C ASP A 28 7.64 18.89 -90.97
N GLY A 29 8.88 18.48 -91.27
CA GLY A 29 9.81 19.22 -92.12
C GLY A 29 9.57 18.96 -93.61
N VAL A 30 9.96 19.90 -94.46
CA VAL A 30 9.69 19.89 -95.92
C VAL A 30 10.56 18.86 -96.65
N ASP A 31 9.95 17.99 -97.45
CA ASP A 31 10.65 17.01 -98.29
C ASP A 31 11.51 17.66 -99.39
N GLY A 32 12.74 17.17 -99.54
CA GLY A 32 13.61 17.43 -100.69
C GLY A 32 13.29 16.48 -101.85
N ALA A 33 13.51 16.91 -103.09
CA ALA A 33 13.20 16.10 -104.27
C ALA A 33 14.20 14.94 -104.47
N ASP A 34 13.70 13.70 -104.40
CA ASP A 34 14.48 12.48 -104.65
C ASP A 34 14.81 12.30 -106.15
N GLY A 35 16.07 11.98 -106.43
CA GLY A 35 16.57 11.57 -107.74
C GLY A 35 16.28 10.09 -108.05
N VAL A 36 16.35 9.71 -109.32
CA VAL A 36 16.00 8.36 -109.80
C VAL A 36 16.99 7.30 -109.24
N ALA A 37 16.48 6.37 -108.42
CA ALA A 37 17.24 5.22 -107.92
C ALA A 37 17.34 4.10 -108.98
N GLY A 38 18.54 3.53 -109.11
CA GLY A 38 18.82 2.30 -109.86
C GLY A 38 18.45 1.03 -109.10
N VAL A 39 18.52 -0.12 -109.77
CA VAL A 39 18.07 -1.43 -109.25
C VAL A 39 19.14 -2.09 -108.37
N ASP A 40 18.77 -2.41 -107.12
CA ASP A 40 19.57 -3.26 -106.20
C ASP A 40 19.27 -4.76 -106.39
N GLY A 41 20.26 -5.60 -106.08
CA GLY A 41 20.18 -7.07 -106.16
C GLY A 41 19.36 -7.70 -105.02
N SER A 42 18.95 -8.95 -105.22
CA SER A 42 18.07 -9.69 -104.29
C SER A 42 18.72 -10.07 -102.95
N ASN A 43 17.98 -9.83 -101.86
CA ASN A 43 18.34 -10.18 -100.46
C ASN A 43 18.48 -11.70 -100.26
N GLY A 44 19.32 -12.09 -99.29
CA GLY A 44 19.36 -13.46 -98.73
C GLY A 44 18.14 -13.73 -97.83
N ALA A 45 17.89 -15.00 -97.51
CA ALA A 45 16.79 -15.39 -96.63
C ALA A 45 17.06 -15.01 -95.17
N ASP A 46 16.04 -14.48 -94.49
CA ASP A 46 16.09 -14.15 -93.07
C ASP A 46 16.29 -15.41 -92.21
N GLY A 47 16.99 -15.26 -91.08
CA GLY A 47 17.09 -16.30 -90.06
C GLY A 47 15.78 -16.43 -89.25
N ALA A 48 15.61 -17.55 -88.54
CA ALA A 48 14.44 -17.74 -87.67
C ALA A 48 14.46 -16.74 -86.49
N ASN A 49 13.29 -16.20 -86.13
CA ASN A 49 13.12 -15.36 -84.95
C ASN A 49 13.51 -16.15 -83.68
N GLY A 50 14.15 -15.49 -82.70
CA GLY A 50 14.44 -16.09 -81.39
C GLY A 50 13.20 -16.15 -80.49
N SER A 51 13.22 -17.02 -79.46
CA SER A 51 12.16 -17.12 -78.45
C SER A 51 12.02 -15.83 -77.64
N ASN A 52 10.79 -15.48 -77.28
CA ASN A 52 10.52 -14.32 -76.43
C ASN A 52 10.97 -14.60 -74.99
N SER A 53 11.54 -13.60 -74.32
CA SER A 53 11.77 -13.67 -72.87
C SER A 53 10.58 -13.09 -72.13
N LEU A 54 10.05 -13.84 -71.17
CA LEU A 54 8.92 -13.43 -70.34
C LEU A 54 9.35 -13.24 -68.89
N THR A 55 8.65 -12.33 -68.21
CA THR A 55 8.82 -12.08 -66.78
C THR A 55 7.44 -11.95 -66.13
N VAL A 56 7.19 -12.74 -65.09
CA VAL A 56 5.93 -12.74 -64.35
C VAL A 56 6.19 -12.29 -62.92
N GLN A 57 5.35 -11.38 -62.42
CA GLN A 57 5.39 -10.90 -61.05
C GLN A 57 4.20 -11.45 -60.28
N THR A 58 4.47 -12.15 -59.19
CA THR A 58 3.45 -12.69 -58.28
C THR A 58 3.58 -11.98 -56.94
N GLN A 59 2.49 -11.36 -56.48
CA GLN A 59 2.47 -10.71 -55.18
C GLN A 59 2.44 -11.75 -54.05
N LEU A 60 3.28 -11.57 -53.05
CA LEU A 60 3.39 -12.45 -51.89
C LEU A 60 2.65 -11.83 -50.70
N PRO A 61 1.84 -12.61 -49.96
CA PRO A 61 1.17 -12.12 -48.77
C PRO A 61 2.16 -11.94 -47.60
N GLU A 62 1.73 -11.23 -46.56
CA GLU A 62 2.43 -11.21 -45.28
C GLU A 62 2.51 -12.62 -44.68
N GLY A 63 3.66 -12.97 -44.08
CA GLY A 63 3.94 -14.31 -43.55
C GLY A 63 4.48 -15.32 -44.58
N ASP A 64 4.78 -14.89 -45.82
CA ASP A 64 5.43 -15.75 -46.82
C ASP A 64 6.85 -16.16 -46.37
N VAL A 65 7.23 -17.42 -46.63
CA VAL A 65 8.50 -18.00 -46.17
C VAL A 65 9.75 -17.30 -46.75
N ASN A 66 9.63 -16.67 -47.92
CA ASN A 66 10.75 -15.99 -48.59
C ASN A 66 10.71 -14.47 -48.35
N CYS A 67 9.52 -13.87 -48.22
CA CYS A 67 9.33 -12.48 -47.86
C CYS A 67 8.34 -12.34 -46.68
N PRO A 68 8.81 -12.47 -45.43
CA PRO A 68 7.93 -12.48 -44.25
C PRO A 68 7.05 -11.23 -44.11
N ASN A 69 7.51 -10.09 -44.61
CA ASN A 69 6.80 -8.80 -44.54
C ASN A 69 6.07 -8.45 -45.84
N SER A 70 5.62 -9.45 -46.61
CA SER A 70 5.11 -9.28 -47.98
C SER A 70 6.21 -8.90 -48.98
N GLY A 71 5.91 -9.04 -50.27
CA GLY A 71 6.83 -8.77 -51.35
C GLY A 71 6.31 -9.19 -52.71
N VAL A 72 7.21 -9.27 -53.69
CA VAL A 72 6.90 -9.74 -55.04
C VAL A 72 7.93 -10.80 -55.43
N ARG A 73 7.45 -11.95 -55.87
CA ARG A 73 8.24 -12.98 -56.56
C ARG A 73 8.27 -12.65 -58.04
N ILE A 74 9.47 -12.60 -58.62
CA ILE A 74 9.69 -12.32 -60.03
C ILE A 74 10.30 -13.56 -60.68
N ASP A 75 9.54 -14.19 -61.57
CA ASP A 75 9.96 -15.36 -62.34
C ASP A 75 10.29 -14.94 -63.77
N SER A 76 11.39 -15.43 -64.34
CA SER A 76 11.80 -15.13 -65.71
C SER A 76 12.29 -16.36 -66.47
N GLY A 77 12.02 -16.37 -67.78
CA GLY A 77 12.30 -17.49 -68.66
C GLY A 77 12.16 -17.15 -70.13
N LEU A 78 12.41 -18.13 -70.98
CA LEU A 78 12.12 -18.06 -72.40
C LEU A 78 10.80 -18.80 -72.65
N ASP A 79 9.90 -18.16 -73.39
CA ASP A 79 8.66 -18.76 -73.89
C ASP A 79 9.05 -19.75 -75.01
N THR A 80 9.27 -21.00 -74.61
CA THR A 80 9.84 -22.01 -75.49
C THR A 80 8.80 -22.68 -76.36
N ASP A 81 7.53 -22.67 -75.92
CA ASP A 81 6.41 -23.18 -76.69
C ASP A 81 5.65 -22.08 -77.48
N ASN A 82 6.02 -20.81 -77.29
CA ASN A 82 5.48 -19.60 -77.93
C ASN A 82 3.98 -19.39 -77.65
N ASP A 83 3.51 -19.76 -76.47
CA ASP A 83 2.11 -19.58 -76.06
C ASP A 83 1.82 -18.20 -75.45
N GLY A 84 2.85 -17.38 -75.22
CA GLY A 84 2.75 -16.03 -74.68
C GLY A 84 2.60 -15.98 -73.16
N THR A 85 2.74 -17.11 -72.47
CA THR A 85 2.71 -17.22 -71.01
C THR A 85 3.99 -17.87 -70.48
N LEU A 86 4.32 -17.63 -69.22
CA LEU A 86 5.49 -18.24 -68.59
C LEU A 86 5.01 -19.37 -67.67
N SER A 87 5.14 -20.61 -68.12
CA SER A 87 4.78 -21.79 -67.33
C SER A 87 5.89 -22.16 -66.35
N ASP A 88 5.56 -22.94 -65.31
CA ASP A 88 6.53 -23.36 -64.28
C ASP A 88 7.75 -24.10 -64.85
N SER A 89 7.58 -24.82 -65.97
CA SER A 89 8.67 -25.52 -66.67
C SER A 89 9.62 -24.61 -67.44
N GLU A 90 9.23 -23.36 -67.69
CA GLU A 90 9.99 -22.38 -68.48
C GLU A 90 10.72 -21.36 -67.62
N ILE A 91 10.43 -21.34 -66.31
CA ILE A 91 11.11 -20.48 -65.35
C ILE A 91 12.56 -20.94 -65.21
N THR A 92 13.48 -20.06 -65.61
CA THR A 92 14.93 -20.31 -65.52
C THR A 92 15.58 -19.52 -64.39
N SER A 93 14.91 -18.47 -63.90
CA SER A 93 15.36 -17.67 -62.75
C SER A 93 14.18 -17.12 -61.96
N THR A 94 14.24 -17.27 -60.65
CA THR A 94 13.32 -16.66 -59.68
C THR A 94 14.10 -15.71 -58.79
N SER A 95 13.56 -14.52 -58.58
CA SER A 95 14.08 -13.52 -57.65
C SER A 95 12.96 -13.01 -56.74
N TYR A 96 13.32 -12.52 -55.57
CA TYR A 96 12.39 -12.00 -54.57
C TYR A 96 12.73 -10.54 -54.28
N VAL A 97 11.73 -9.67 -54.35
CA VAL A 97 11.82 -8.30 -53.89
C VAL A 97 10.92 -8.17 -52.67
N CYS A 98 11.51 -8.29 -51.49
CA CYS A 98 10.79 -8.23 -50.23
C CYS A 98 10.64 -6.80 -49.74
N VAL A 99 9.51 -6.50 -49.11
CA VAL A 99 9.36 -5.26 -48.34
C VAL A 99 10.30 -5.35 -47.13
N PRO A 100 11.19 -4.37 -46.90
CA PRO A 100 12.04 -4.37 -45.73
C PRO A 100 11.16 -4.30 -44.48
N GLY A 101 11.52 -5.04 -43.42
CA GLY A 101 10.88 -4.87 -42.12
C GLY A 101 11.09 -3.45 -41.61
N ALA A 102 10.09 -2.88 -40.92
CA ALA A 102 10.24 -1.59 -40.26
C ALA A 102 11.40 -1.67 -39.26
N SER A 103 12.51 -1.00 -39.57
CA SER A 103 13.71 -0.92 -38.73
C SER A 103 13.92 0.45 -38.10
N SER A 104 12.96 1.35 -38.31
CA SER A 104 12.89 2.70 -37.74
C SER A 104 11.48 2.93 -37.21
N VAL A 105 11.39 3.46 -35.98
CA VAL A 105 10.12 3.90 -35.38
C VAL A 105 9.69 5.18 -36.08
N ASP A 106 8.45 5.26 -36.56
CA ASP A 106 7.93 6.49 -37.14
C ASP A 106 7.74 7.57 -36.05
N ASN A 107 7.94 8.84 -36.39
CA ASN A 107 7.72 9.95 -35.46
C ASN A 107 6.28 9.94 -34.91
N SER A 108 5.31 9.44 -35.66
CA SER A 108 3.92 9.32 -35.19
C SER A 108 3.75 8.24 -34.11
N GLU A 109 4.45 7.11 -34.22
CA GLU A 109 4.47 6.03 -33.22
C GLU A 109 5.21 6.46 -31.95
N ILE A 110 6.32 7.20 -32.11
CA ILE A 110 7.03 7.85 -31.00
C ILE A 110 6.12 8.87 -30.32
N LEU A 111 5.47 9.76 -31.08
CA LEU A 111 4.58 10.78 -30.52
C LEU A 111 3.36 10.18 -29.82
N THR A 112 2.82 9.07 -30.33
CA THR A 112 1.70 8.36 -29.67
C THR A 112 2.15 7.70 -28.37
N SER A 113 3.36 7.13 -28.34
CA SER A 113 3.93 6.50 -27.15
C SER A 113 4.33 7.53 -26.08
N LEU A 114 4.94 8.65 -26.48
CA LEU A 114 5.45 9.68 -25.57
C LEU A 114 4.39 10.67 -25.08
N ASN A 115 3.26 10.81 -25.77
CA ASN A 115 2.16 11.69 -25.35
C ASN A 115 0.96 10.91 -24.79
N ASN A 116 1.05 9.58 -24.64
CA ASN A 116 0.05 8.85 -23.90
C ASN A 116 0.10 9.30 -22.43
N GLU A 117 -1.07 9.52 -21.84
CA GLU A 117 -1.26 9.92 -20.44
C GLU A 117 -0.42 9.09 -19.47
N TRP A 118 -0.40 7.76 -19.61
CA TRP A 118 0.38 6.85 -18.76
C TRP A 118 1.89 7.13 -18.82
N PHE A 119 2.39 7.46 -20.00
CA PHE A 119 3.81 7.78 -20.18
C PHE A 119 4.14 9.15 -19.55
N VAL A 120 3.29 10.15 -19.76
CA VAL A 120 3.46 11.49 -19.21
C VAL A 120 3.33 11.49 -17.68
N ASP A 121 2.39 10.72 -17.13
CA ASP A 121 2.19 10.57 -15.70
C ASP A 121 3.41 9.90 -15.05
N GLY A 122 3.94 8.83 -15.66
CA GLY A 122 5.19 8.20 -15.19
C GLY A 122 6.40 9.15 -15.25
N GLN A 123 6.51 10.00 -16.27
CA GLN A 123 7.56 11.03 -16.30
C GLN A 123 7.39 12.09 -15.21
N THR A 124 6.15 12.50 -14.96
CA THR A 124 5.81 13.47 -13.93
C THR A 124 6.10 12.91 -12.53
N GLU A 125 5.77 11.63 -12.30
CA GLU A 125 6.09 10.92 -11.08
C GLU A 125 7.60 10.88 -10.81
N VAL A 126 8.42 10.59 -11.84
CA VAL A 126 9.89 10.61 -11.72
C VAL A 126 10.41 12.00 -11.32
N GLU A 127 9.91 13.08 -11.91
CA GLU A 127 10.37 14.43 -11.55
C GLU A 127 9.87 14.86 -10.16
N ASN A 128 8.66 14.46 -9.77
CA ASN A 128 8.12 14.67 -8.42
C ASN A 128 8.99 13.95 -7.38
N ASN A 129 9.29 12.66 -7.58
CA ASN A 129 10.12 11.86 -6.67
C ASN A 129 11.53 12.44 -6.55
N LYS A 130 12.10 12.93 -7.66
CA LYS A 130 13.38 13.64 -7.64
C LYS A 130 13.31 14.92 -6.81
N GLN A 131 12.24 15.69 -6.91
CA GLN A 131 12.06 16.89 -6.09
C GLN A 131 11.95 16.55 -4.60
N VAL A 132 11.25 15.48 -4.23
CA VAL A 132 11.14 15.06 -2.83
C VAL A 132 12.49 14.60 -2.26
N TRP A 133 13.23 13.79 -3.02
CA TRP A 133 14.59 13.39 -2.64
C TRP A 133 15.51 14.61 -2.45
N MET A 134 15.43 15.61 -3.33
CA MET A 134 16.17 16.86 -3.16
C MET A 134 15.76 17.59 -1.88
N ASN A 135 14.46 17.72 -1.58
CA ASN A 135 14.00 18.38 -0.36
C ASN A 135 14.49 17.65 0.91
N ALA A 136 14.45 16.32 0.94
CA ALA A 136 14.89 15.52 2.09
C ALA A 136 16.41 15.59 2.34
N THR A 137 17.20 15.79 1.28
CA THR A 137 18.67 15.76 1.34
C THR A 137 19.31 17.14 1.40
N SER A 138 18.61 18.23 1.09
CA SER A 138 19.15 19.59 1.13
C SER A 138 18.46 20.40 2.21
N GLY A 139 19.10 20.50 3.38
CA GLY A 139 18.62 21.37 4.45
C GLY A 139 18.33 22.77 3.92
N ASN A 140 17.08 23.22 4.08
CA ASN A 140 16.48 24.46 3.56
C ASN A 140 16.31 24.56 2.04
N ALA A 141 15.14 24.17 1.54
CA ALA A 141 14.61 24.72 0.28
C ALA A 141 13.08 24.63 0.14
N ALA A 142 12.29 25.01 1.15
CA ALA A 142 10.89 25.37 0.90
C ALA A 142 10.78 26.83 0.42
N ALA A 143 10.06 27.01 -0.69
CA ALA A 143 9.46 28.26 -1.15
C ALA A 143 10.36 29.41 -1.66
N SER A 144 11.13 29.22 -2.73
CA SER A 144 11.31 30.30 -3.72
C SER A 144 11.76 29.77 -5.09
N SER A 145 11.33 30.46 -6.15
CA SER A 145 11.63 30.18 -7.56
C SER A 145 13.11 30.39 -7.97
N ASN A 146 14.07 30.05 -7.10
CA ASN A 146 15.50 30.00 -7.38
C ASN A 146 16.11 28.84 -6.58
N VAL A 147 15.98 27.62 -7.10
CA VAL A 147 16.62 26.42 -6.52
C VAL A 147 18.13 26.55 -6.71
N SER A 148 18.86 26.90 -5.65
CA SER A 148 20.31 26.64 -5.61
C SER A 148 20.51 25.18 -5.23
N VAL A 149 20.83 24.36 -6.23
CA VAL A 149 21.25 22.96 -6.01
C VAL A 149 22.47 22.97 -5.10
N ALA A 150 22.34 22.46 -3.87
CA ALA A 150 23.49 22.11 -3.07
C ALA A 150 24.17 20.91 -3.76
N THR A 151 25.23 21.16 -4.51
CA THR A 151 26.04 20.09 -5.08
C THR A 151 26.85 19.43 -3.98
N VAL A 152 26.41 18.26 -3.53
CA VAL A 152 27.21 17.38 -2.68
C VAL A 152 28.42 16.92 -3.48
N SER A 153 29.60 17.37 -3.06
CA SER A 153 30.84 17.22 -3.83
C SER A 153 31.74 16.09 -3.31
N SER A 154 31.40 15.50 -2.17
CA SER A 154 32.10 14.35 -1.57
C SER A 154 31.17 13.49 -0.70
N GLN A 155 31.59 12.25 -0.42
CA GLN A 155 30.91 11.37 0.54
C GLN A 155 30.91 11.96 1.96
N GLU A 156 31.99 12.65 2.36
CA GLU A 156 32.09 13.29 3.67
C GLU A 156 31.06 14.42 3.85
N GLU A 157 30.77 15.16 2.78
CA GLU A 157 29.73 16.20 2.77
C GLU A 157 28.34 15.57 2.88
N LEU A 158 28.09 14.45 2.19
CA LEU A 158 26.84 13.69 2.33
C LEU A 158 26.66 13.16 3.76
N ASP A 159 27.70 12.53 4.32
CA ASP A 159 27.66 11.96 5.66
C ASP A 159 27.41 13.05 6.71
N ALA A 160 28.05 14.22 6.57
CA ALA A 160 27.80 15.37 7.45
C ALA A 160 26.39 15.93 7.31
N MET A 161 25.83 15.98 6.09
CA MET A 161 24.46 16.42 5.85
C MET A 161 23.45 15.45 6.47
N VAL A 162 23.65 14.14 6.34
CA VAL A 162 22.82 13.11 6.98
C VAL A 162 22.92 13.22 8.51
N GLN A 163 24.11 13.37 9.07
CA GLN A 163 24.26 13.56 10.53
C GLN A 163 23.56 14.81 11.04
N ASN A 164 23.52 15.90 10.26
CA ASN A 164 22.78 17.11 10.64
C ASN A 164 21.25 16.96 10.58
N LEU A 165 20.71 15.88 10.00
CA LEU A 165 19.28 15.57 10.03
C LEU A 165 18.85 14.83 11.31
N ARG A 166 19.81 14.29 12.07
CA ARG A 166 19.51 13.59 13.33
C ARG A 166 18.88 14.55 14.33
N GLY A 167 17.78 14.15 14.97
CA GLY A 167 17.09 14.94 15.99
C GLY A 167 16.45 16.23 15.50
N THR A 168 16.24 16.38 14.19
CA THR A 168 15.61 17.58 13.61
C THR A 168 14.09 17.55 13.67
N VAL A 169 13.50 16.39 14.01
CA VAL A 169 12.05 16.19 14.07
C VAL A 169 11.51 16.55 15.46
N LYS A 170 10.48 17.40 15.46
CA LYS A 170 9.69 17.74 16.65
C LYS A 170 8.73 16.58 16.97
N ASN A 171 8.04 16.06 15.96
CA ASN A 171 6.93 15.11 16.13
C ASN A 171 7.15 13.79 15.36
N VAL A 172 6.88 12.65 16.00
CA VAL A 172 6.91 11.34 15.32
C VAL A 172 5.55 10.68 15.42
N ILE A 173 5.02 10.23 14.29
CA ILE A 173 3.76 9.48 14.23
C ILE A 173 4.02 8.12 13.57
N LEU A 174 3.72 7.06 14.31
CA LEU A 174 3.74 5.69 13.81
C LEU A 174 2.30 5.20 13.62
N PHE A 175 1.92 4.97 12.37
CA PHE A 175 0.67 4.36 11.97
C PHE A 175 0.86 2.88 11.70
N VAL A 176 0.09 2.03 12.37
CA VAL A 176 0.10 0.57 12.22
C VAL A 176 -1.29 0.08 11.79
N GLY A 177 -1.40 -0.43 10.57
CA GLY A 177 -2.56 -1.22 10.17
C GLY A 177 -2.31 -2.67 10.57
N ASP A 178 -2.90 -3.14 11.67
CA ASP A 178 -2.71 -4.52 12.16
C ASP A 178 -3.18 -5.51 11.08
N GLY A 179 -2.30 -6.41 10.62
CA GLY A 179 -2.61 -7.32 9.52
C GLY A 179 -2.69 -6.68 8.12
N MET A 180 -2.32 -5.41 7.94
CA MET A 180 -2.44 -4.69 6.66
C MET A 180 -1.33 -5.06 5.66
N GLY A 181 -1.33 -6.31 5.19
CA GLY A 181 -0.39 -6.81 4.17
C GLY A 181 -0.55 -6.15 2.79
N VAL A 182 0.38 -6.42 1.87
CA VAL A 182 0.40 -5.80 0.53
C VAL A 182 -0.88 -6.07 -0.28
N SER A 183 -1.45 -7.27 -0.14
CA SER A 183 -2.74 -7.62 -0.74
C SER A 183 -3.88 -6.76 -0.18
N THR A 184 -3.90 -6.52 1.13
CA THR A 184 -4.89 -5.68 1.81
C THR A 184 -4.81 -4.24 1.32
N VAL A 185 -3.60 -3.65 1.29
CA VAL A 185 -3.37 -2.30 0.75
C VAL A 185 -3.88 -2.18 -0.69
N THR A 186 -3.52 -3.14 -1.55
CA THR A 186 -3.93 -3.14 -2.96
C THR A 186 -5.44 -3.21 -3.12
N ALA A 187 -6.10 -4.13 -2.40
CA ALA A 187 -7.54 -4.31 -2.48
C ALA A 187 -8.30 -3.11 -1.89
N ALA A 188 -7.82 -2.52 -0.80
CA ALA A 188 -8.43 -1.35 -0.17
C ALA A 188 -8.34 -0.12 -1.07
N ARG A 189 -7.18 0.11 -1.71
CA ARG A 189 -7.01 1.17 -2.71
C ARG A 189 -7.99 1.04 -3.87
N ILE A 190 -8.19 -0.18 -4.40
CA ILE A 190 -9.14 -0.43 -5.48
C ILE A 190 -10.57 -0.14 -4.99
N LEU A 191 -10.93 -0.64 -3.80
CA LEU A 191 -12.26 -0.42 -3.20
C LEU A 191 -12.54 1.08 -3.02
N ASP A 192 -11.61 1.81 -2.43
CA ASP A 192 -11.73 3.26 -2.20
C ASP A 192 -11.93 4.02 -3.52
N GLY A 193 -11.17 3.66 -4.56
CA GLY A 193 -11.36 4.24 -5.90
C GLY A 193 -12.75 3.94 -6.47
N GLN A 194 -13.24 2.71 -6.31
CA GLN A 194 -14.58 2.31 -6.75
C GLN A 194 -15.68 3.06 -5.99
N MET A 195 -15.52 3.26 -4.68
CA MET A 195 -16.43 4.07 -3.85
C MET A 195 -16.46 5.55 -4.29
N LYS A 196 -15.34 6.05 -4.84
CA LYS A 196 -15.24 7.39 -5.45
C LYS A 196 -15.74 7.46 -6.90
N GLY A 197 -16.26 6.36 -7.45
CA GLY A 197 -16.78 6.28 -8.82
C GLY A 197 -15.71 6.15 -9.90
N LEU A 198 -14.48 5.81 -9.53
CA LEU A 198 -13.38 5.47 -10.44
C LEU A 198 -13.40 3.98 -10.80
N GLU A 199 -12.50 3.53 -11.68
CA GLU A 199 -12.36 2.08 -11.94
C GLU A 199 -11.74 1.36 -10.73
N GLY A 200 -10.80 2.01 -10.06
CA GLY A 200 -10.30 1.63 -8.75
C GLY A 200 -8.79 1.45 -8.74
N GLU A 201 -8.23 0.73 -9.72
CA GLU A 201 -6.82 0.37 -9.76
C GLU A 201 -5.86 1.57 -9.87
N GLU A 202 -6.33 2.71 -10.40
CA GLU A 202 -5.62 3.98 -10.51
C GLU A 202 -5.64 4.82 -9.23
N ASN A 203 -6.49 4.48 -8.26
CA ASN A 203 -6.63 5.25 -7.04
C ASN A 203 -5.34 5.17 -6.20
N GLN A 204 -5.16 6.09 -5.26
CA GLN A 204 -4.07 6.08 -4.31
C GLN A 204 -4.63 6.42 -2.94
N LEU A 205 -4.36 5.57 -1.95
CA LEU A 205 -4.56 5.88 -0.53
C LEU A 205 -3.62 7.03 -0.13
N SER A 206 -3.87 7.63 1.03
CA SER A 206 -3.10 8.77 1.53
C SER A 206 -1.60 8.50 1.60
N PHE A 207 -1.22 7.35 2.17
CA PHE A 207 0.18 6.93 2.32
C PHE A 207 0.82 6.37 1.03
N ASP A 208 0.04 6.06 -0.01
CA ASP A 208 0.61 5.68 -1.32
C ASP A 208 1.35 6.84 -1.99
N ARG A 209 1.06 8.06 -1.54
CA ARG A 209 1.67 9.30 -2.02
C ARG A 209 2.93 9.66 -1.24
N PHE A 210 3.26 8.88 -0.19
CA PHE A 210 4.46 9.14 0.58
C PHE A 210 5.70 8.85 -0.27
N PRO A 211 6.71 9.71 -0.19
CA PRO A 211 7.83 9.70 -1.12
C PRO A 211 8.82 8.55 -0.91
N PHE A 212 8.82 7.94 0.27
CA PHE A 212 9.72 6.85 0.61
C PHE A 212 8.92 5.61 0.95
N SER A 213 9.34 4.48 0.38
CA SER A 213 8.75 3.20 0.66
C SER A 213 9.80 2.09 0.70
N GLY A 214 9.47 1.05 1.45
CA GLY A 214 10.28 -0.15 1.60
C GLY A 214 9.44 -1.34 2.04
N LEU A 215 10.11 -2.45 2.26
CA LEU A 215 9.52 -3.68 2.79
C LEU A 215 10.06 -3.95 4.20
N SER A 216 9.23 -4.53 5.05
CA SER A 216 9.52 -4.92 6.42
C SER A 216 9.40 -6.43 6.58
N LYS A 217 10.48 -7.09 7.01
CA LYS A 217 10.48 -8.53 7.34
C LYS A 217 9.92 -8.76 8.74
N THR A 218 8.81 -9.48 8.85
CA THR A 218 7.96 -9.49 10.05
C THR A 218 8.21 -10.65 11.01
N TYR A 219 8.97 -11.68 10.62
CA TYR A 219 9.24 -12.86 11.46
C TYR A 219 9.66 -12.50 12.90
N ASN A 220 9.12 -13.21 13.90
CA ASN A 220 9.60 -13.18 15.28
C ASN A 220 10.82 -14.09 15.45
N VAL A 221 11.56 -13.95 16.55
CA VAL A 221 12.80 -14.74 16.77
C VAL A 221 12.51 -16.25 16.71
N ASP A 222 11.39 -16.70 17.29
CA ASP A 222 10.96 -18.09 17.34
C ASP A 222 9.93 -18.51 16.27
N ALA A 223 9.40 -17.58 15.45
CA ALA A 223 8.32 -17.86 14.50
C ALA A 223 8.47 -17.17 13.13
N GLN A 224 8.26 -17.94 12.06
CA GLN A 224 8.26 -17.43 10.67
C GLN A 224 7.03 -16.57 10.36
N THR A 225 5.87 -17.00 10.85
CA THR A 225 4.64 -16.21 10.85
C THR A 225 4.51 -15.62 12.24
N PRO A 226 4.57 -14.30 12.39
CA PRO A 226 4.62 -13.66 13.69
C PRO A 226 3.23 -13.49 14.32
N ASP A 227 3.21 -12.94 15.53
CA ASP A 227 2.04 -12.27 16.10
C ASP A 227 2.28 -10.77 16.34
N SER A 228 1.22 -10.03 16.65
CA SER A 228 1.28 -8.58 16.89
C SER A 228 2.16 -8.18 18.08
N ALA A 229 2.31 -9.05 19.10
CA ALA A 229 3.08 -8.73 20.30
C ALA A 229 4.58 -8.60 20.02
N GLY A 230 5.18 -9.62 19.40
CA GLY A 230 6.61 -9.59 19.12
C GLY A 230 6.98 -8.61 17.99
N THR A 231 6.08 -8.42 17.02
CA THR A 231 6.27 -7.48 15.90
C THR A 231 6.20 -6.02 16.35
N MET A 232 5.21 -5.66 17.17
CA MET A 232 5.14 -4.31 17.70
C MET A 232 6.26 -4.03 18.72
N THR A 233 6.69 -5.04 19.48
CA THR A 233 7.91 -4.93 20.30
C THR A 233 9.12 -4.59 19.43
N ALA A 234 9.27 -5.19 18.25
CA ALA A 234 10.34 -4.85 17.31
C ALA A 234 10.25 -3.39 16.82
N MET A 235 9.05 -2.92 16.45
CA MET A 235 8.84 -1.55 15.95
C MET A 235 9.04 -0.49 17.03
N MET A 236 8.75 -0.83 18.30
CA MET A 236 8.83 0.10 19.42
C MET A 236 10.16 0.10 20.15
N SER A 237 10.95 -0.97 20.09
CA SER A 237 12.24 -1.07 20.82
C SER A 237 13.47 -1.21 19.93
N GLY A 238 13.28 -1.53 18.64
CA GLY A 238 14.38 -1.85 17.74
C GLY A 238 14.95 -3.25 17.94
N ILE A 239 14.31 -4.09 18.76
CA ILE A 239 14.76 -5.46 19.06
C ILE A 239 13.60 -6.43 18.80
N LYS A 240 13.86 -7.44 17.96
CA LYS A 240 12.90 -8.53 17.74
C LYS A 240 12.88 -9.46 18.95
N THR A 241 11.71 -10.00 19.24
CA THR A 241 11.48 -10.96 20.32
C THR A 241 10.61 -12.13 19.86
N ASP A 242 10.28 -13.02 20.78
CA ASP A 242 9.45 -14.20 20.59
C ASP A 242 7.95 -13.87 20.45
N VAL A 243 7.17 -14.83 19.96
CA VAL A 243 5.72 -14.70 19.81
C VAL A 243 5.00 -14.59 21.17
N GLY A 244 4.11 -13.61 21.28
CA GLY A 244 3.17 -13.48 22.39
C GLY A 244 3.74 -12.90 23.68
N VAL A 245 4.96 -12.35 23.64
CA VAL A 245 5.56 -11.57 24.74
C VAL A 245 5.64 -10.09 24.35
N ILE A 246 5.58 -9.19 25.33
CA ILE A 246 5.43 -7.75 25.10
C ILE A 246 6.57 -7.00 25.80
N GLY A 247 7.30 -6.18 25.04
CA GLY A 247 8.26 -5.23 25.59
C GLY A 247 9.47 -5.86 26.30
N VAL A 248 9.79 -7.11 25.95
CA VAL A 248 10.91 -7.89 26.51
C VAL A 248 11.71 -8.56 25.38
N ASP A 249 12.99 -8.85 25.60
CA ASP A 249 13.84 -9.55 24.64
C ASP A 249 13.53 -11.06 24.54
N GLU A 250 14.25 -11.76 23.66
CA GLU A 250 14.03 -13.19 23.38
C GLU A 250 14.51 -14.16 24.47
N ASP A 251 15.18 -13.68 25.53
CA ASP A 251 15.64 -14.56 26.63
C ASP A 251 14.52 -14.85 27.66
N ILE A 252 13.32 -14.29 27.44
CA ILE A 252 12.10 -14.52 28.23
C ILE A 252 11.51 -15.93 28.02
N GLU A 253 10.83 -16.47 29.04
CA GLU A 253 9.93 -17.62 28.88
C GLU A 253 8.47 -17.14 28.91
N ARG A 254 7.74 -17.35 27.81
CA ARG A 254 6.33 -16.94 27.70
C ARG A 254 5.48 -17.56 28.82
N GLY A 255 4.71 -16.72 29.50
CA GLY A 255 3.86 -17.08 30.63
C GLY A 255 4.59 -17.20 31.97
N ASP A 256 5.91 -17.03 32.02
CA ASP A 256 6.69 -16.97 33.26
C ASP A 256 7.20 -15.55 33.51
N CYS A 257 6.44 -14.79 34.29
CA CYS A 257 6.77 -13.41 34.63
C CYS A 257 8.04 -13.26 35.49
N SER A 258 8.56 -14.34 36.10
CA SER A 258 9.82 -14.26 36.83
C SER A 258 11.03 -14.03 35.92
N THR A 259 10.87 -14.23 34.62
CA THR A 259 11.88 -14.00 33.59
C THR A 259 11.86 -12.59 33.00
N VAL A 260 10.85 -11.76 33.34
CA VAL A 260 10.74 -10.38 32.83
C VAL A 260 11.89 -9.51 33.34
N ALA A 261 12.22 -9.64 34.63
CA ALA A 261 13.25 -8.84 35.28
C ALA A 261 14.64 -9.07 34.66
N GLY A 262 15.19 -8.03 34.04
CA GLY A 262 16.49 -8.04 33.35
C GLY A 262 16.40 -8.17 31.83
N ASN A 263 15.21 -8.48 31.29
CA ASN A 263 14.93 -8.65 29.86
C ASN A 263 14.02 -7.54 29.32
N GLU A 264 13.68 -6.52 30.13
CA GLU A 264 12.79 -5.44 29.71
C GLU A 264 13.45 -4.51 28.69
N LEU A 265 12.78 -4.33 27.56
CA LEU A 265 13.22 -3.41 26.52
C LEU A 265 12.69 -2.00 26.79
N VAL A 266 13.37 -0.98 26.28
CA VAL A 266 12.92 0.42 26.33
C VAL A 266 12.26 0.76 25.00
N THR A 267 11.09 1.36 25.06
CA THR A 267 10.27 1.70 23.89
C THR A 267 10.48 3.14 23.44
N ALA A 268 10.14 3.44 22.18
CA ALA A 268 10.15 4.80 21.66
C ALA A 268 9.19 5.74 22.43
N LEU A 269 8.08 5.22 22.96
CA LEU A 269 7.18 6.00 23.79
C LEU A 269 7.83 6.35 25.13
N GLU A 270 8.41 5.39 25.84
CA GLU A 270 9.17 5.65 27.08
C GLU A 270 10.33 6.64 26.83
N LEU A 271 11.04 6.53 25.71
CA LEU A 271 12.13 7.46 25.39
C LEU A 271 11.61 8.87 25.05
N ALA A 272 10.51 8.99 24.33
CA ALA A 272 9.89 10.28 24.01
C ALA A 272 9.39 10.98 25.28
N GLU A 273 8.78 10.21 26.19
CA GLU A 273 8.33 10.68 27.49
C GLU A 273 9.50 11.23 28.32
N ILE A 274 10.60 10.46 28.46
CA ILE A 274 11.80 10.91 29.20
C ILE A 274 12.43 12.14 28.54
N ALA A 275 12.32 12.28 27.22
CA ALA A 275 12.78 13.46 26.48
C ALA A 275 11.87 14.69 26.66
N GLY A 276 10.78 14.60 27.43
CA GLY A 276 9.85 15.70 27.71
C GLY A 276 8.86 15.98 26.57
N LYS A 277 8.71 15.05 25.63
CA LYS A 277 7.70 15.12 24.58
C LYS A 277 6.39 14.56 25.11
N SER A 278 5.28 15.07 24.60
CA SER A 278 3.99 14.46 24.89
C SER A 278 3.81 13.13 24.18
N THR A 279 3.12 12.18 24.80
CA THR A 279 2.96 10.83 24.28
C THR A 279 1.49 10.44 24.10
N GLY A 280 1.23 9.69 23.01
CA GLY A 280 -0.12 9.28 22.64
C GLY A 280 -0.21 7.86 22.09
N ILE A 281 -1.29 7.17 22.44
CA ILE A 281 -1.64 5.82 22.00
C ILE A 281 -3.10 5.83 21.55
N ILE A 282 -3.35 5.50 20.29
CA ILE A 282 -4.68 5.35 19.72
C ILE A 282 -4.80 3.96 19.11
N SER A 283 -5.92 3.29 19.36
CA SER A 283 -6.22 1.99 18.76
C SER A 283 -7.72 1.79 18.57
N THR A 284 -8.13 1.16 17.46
CA THR A 284 -9.50 0.61 17.33
C THR A 284 -9.68 -0.75 18.00
N ALA A 285 -8.60 -1.36 18.51
CA ALA A 285 -8.64 -2.53 19.37
C ALA A 285 -8.79 -2.13 20.84
N ARG A 286 -8.65 -3.11 21.75
CA ARG A 286 -8.53 -2.82 23.18
C ARG A 286 -7.18 -2.14 23.41
N ILE A 287 -7.11 -1.13 24.26
CA ILE A 287 -5.82 -0.46 24.54
C ILE A 287 -4.81 -1.38 25.28
N THR A 288 -5.31 -2.48 25.82
CA THR A 288 -4.55 -3.59 26.42
C THR A 288 -4.15 -4.67 25.41
N HIS A 289 -4.62 -4.57 24.16
CA HIS A 289 -4.25 -5.51 23.10
C HIS A 289 -2.76 -5.41 22.77
N ALA A 290 -2.21 -6.42 22.09
CA ALA A 290 -0.78 -6.58 21.91
C ALA A 290 -0.07 -5.35 21.31
N THR A 291 -0.61 -4.77 20.24
CA THR A 291 -0.03 -3.61 19.54
C THR A 291 0.04 -2.36 20.42
N PRO A 292 -1.06 -1.85 21.03
CA PRO A 292 -0.97 -0.72 21.93
C PRO A 292 -0.19 -1.06 23.21
N ALA A 293 -0.34 -2.27 23.76
CA ALA A 293 0.38 -2.68 24.96
C ALA A 293 1.91 -2.67 24.77
N ALA A 294 2.42 -3.01 23.59
CA ALA A 294 3.85 -3.00 23.29
C ALA A 294 4.49 -1.60 23.29
N THR A 295 3.71 -0.53 23.39
CA THR A 295 4.25 0.82 23.58
C THR A 295 4.57 1.14 25.04
N TYR A 296 4.01 0.42 26.02
CA TYR A 296 4.15 0.77 27.44
C TYR A 296 4.41 -0.42 28.38
N ALA A 297 3.85 -1.59 28.09
CA ALA A 297 3.90 -2.74 28.99
C ALA A 297 5.16 -3.60 28.81
N LYS A 298 5.51 -4.32 29.89
CA LYS A 298 6.48 -5.42 29.93
C LYS A 298 5.75 -6.66 30.44
N SER A 299 5.39 -7.58 29.54
CA SER A 299 4.57 -8.75 29.89
C SER A 299 5.11 -10.04 29.28
N ALA A 300 5.15 -11.10 30.10
CA ALA A 300 5.50 -12.44 29.65
C ALA A 300 4.38 -13.13 28.87
N ASP A 301 3.15 -12.61 28.87
CA ASP A 301 2.10 -13.08 27.96
C ASP A 301 1.19 -11.92 27.56
N ARG A 302 0.97 -11.76 26.26
CA ARG A 302 0.07 -10.74 25.69
C ARG A 302 -1.38 -10.86 26.15
N ASN A 303 -1.80 -12.03 26.64
CA ASN A 303 -3.18 -12.23 27.08
C ASN A 303 -3.41 -11.79 28.52
N TRP A 304 -2.40 -11.35 29.26
CA TRP A 304 -2.58 -10.82 30.62
C TRP A 304 -3.10 -9.37 30.59
N GLU A 305 -4.20 -9.15 29.86
CA GLU A 305 -4.81 -7.83 29.67
C GLU A 305 -5.33 -7.27 31.01
N ASP A 306 -5.94 -8.12 31.84
CA ASP A 306 -6.22 -7.84 33.25
C ASP A 306 -5.90 -9.03 34.18
N ILE A 307 -5.98 -8.79 35.49
CA ILE A 307 -5.65 -9.79 36.53
C ILE A 307 -6.44 -11.11 36.42
N SER A 308 -7.63 -11.11 35.82
CA SER A 308 -8.46 -12.30 35.63
C SER A 308 -7.94 -13.27 34.57
N ASP A 309 -7.11 -12.77 33.64
CA ASP A 309 -6.44 -13.58 32.61
C ASP A 309 -5.10 -14.17 33.09
N MET A 310 -4.63 -13.74 34.27
CA MET A 310 -3.35 -14.15 34.82
C MET A 310 -3.45 -15.46 35.61
N PRO A 311 -2.47 -16.37 35.49
CA PRO A 311 -2.34 -17.50 36.38
C PRO A 311 -2.16 -17.05 37.84
N GLU A 312 -2.80 -17.74 38.80
CA GLU A 312 -2.69 -17.44 40.24
C GLU A 312 -1.22 -17.39 40.73
N ALA A 313 -0.35 -18.22 40.14
CA ALA A 313 1.08 -18.21 40.45
C ALA A 313 1.78 -16.90 40.05
N ALA A 314 1.44 -16.32 38.90
CA ALA A 314 1.98 -15.04 38.44
C ALA A 314 1.49 -13.89 39.32
N VAL A 315 0.20 -13.87 39.65
CA VAL A 315 -0.39 -12.88 40.58
C VAL A 315 0.29 -12.97 41.95
N THR A 316 0.48 -14.18 42.48
CA THR A 316 1.13 -14.40 43.78
C THR A 316 2.61 -13.99 43.76
N ALA A 317 3.27 -14.11 42.61
CA ALA A 317 4.66 -13.66 42.41
C ALA A 317 4.79 -12.13 42.32
N GLY A 318 3.68 -11.40 42.28
CA GLY A 318 3.66 -9.93 42.22
C GLY A 318 3.70 -9.36 40.80
N CYS A 319 3.41 -10.18 39.80
CA CYS A 319 3.35 -9.74 38.41
C CYS A 319 2.08 -8.93 38.18
N THR A 320 2.18 -7.88 37.39
CA THR A 320 1.09 -6.94 37.11
C THR A 320 0.52 -7.14 35.71
N ASP A 321 -0.79 -6.98 35.61
CA ASP A 321 -1.50 -7.05 34.33
C ASP A 321 -1.26 -5.81 33.46
N ILE A 322 -1.52 -5.93 32.16
CA ILE A 322 -1.26 -4.87 31.18
C ILE A 322 -2.07 -3.60 31.50
N ALA A 323 -3.35 -3.73 31.87
CA ALA A 323 -4.17 -2.57 32.26
C ALA A 323 -3.59 -1.82 33.48
N ASP A 324 -3.11 -2.55 34.49
CA ASP A 324 -2.43 -1.98 35.65
C ASP A 324 -1.13 -1.27 35.27
N GLN A 325 -0.34 -1.83 34.34
CA GLN A 325 0.88 -1.20 33.84
C GLN A 325 0.62 0.11 33.10
N LEU A 326 -0.50 0.21 32.36
CA LEU A 326 -0.90 1.46 31.69
C LEU A 326 -1.20 2.57 32.69
N ILE A 327 -2.04 2.30 33.71
CA ILE A 327 -2.43 3.32 34.69
C ILE A 327 -1.23 3.78 35.52
N ASN A 328 -0.32 2.87 35.83
CA ASN A 328 0.88 3.15 36.61
C ASN A 328 2.10 3.50 35.76
N PHE A 329 1.93 3.81 34.47
CA PHE A 329 3.03 4.06 33.52
C PHE A 329 4.07 5.05 34.08
N GLU A 330 3.63 6.22 34.54
CA GLU A 330 4.48 7.25 35.17
C GLU A 330 5.36 6.64 36.28
N SER A 331 4.71 6.09 37.31
CA SER A 331 5.42 5.51 38.46
C SER A 331 6.31 4.32 38.11
N ASN A 332 5.93 3.52 37.11
CA ASN A 332 6.72 2.38 36.64
C ASN A 332 7.99 2.86 35.92
N LEU A 333 7.86 3.91 35.12
CA LEU A 333 8.99 4.48 34.37
C LEU A 333 9.99 5.16 35.31
N GLU A 334 9.51 5.96 36.26
CA GLU A 334 10.34 6.56 37.31
C GLU A 334 11.04 5.52 38.20
N ALA A 335 10.35 4.41 38.51
CA ALA A 335 10.94 3.32 39.30
C ALA A 335 12.03 2.55 38.53
N LYS A 336 11.97 2.55 37.19
CA LYS A 336 12.93 1.85 36.33
C LYS A 336 14.21 2.66 36.10
N PHE A 337 14.10 3.99 36.05
CA PHE A 337 15.23 4.89 35.77
C PHE A 337 15.42 5.93 36.87
N ASP A 338 16.47 5.74 37.68
CA ASP A 338 16.84 6.67 38.76
C ASP A 338 17.01 8.11 38.22
N GLY A 339 16.24 9.05 38.77
CA GLY A 339 16.36 10.48 38.47
C GLY A 339 15.47 10.99 37.34
N VAL A 340 14.71 10.11 36.67
CA VAL A 340 13.66 10.49 35.72
C VAL A 340 12.46 11.08 36.48
N ASP A 341 11.90 12.15 35.92
CA ASP A 341 10.67 12.84 36.37
C ASP A 341 9.83 13.05 35.10
N VAL A 342 8.80 12.22 34.94
CA VAL A 342 7.90 12.18 33.77
C VAL A 342 6.48 12.44 34.25
N ASP A 343 5.59 12.86 33.36
CA ASP A 343 4.23 13.23 33.73
C ASP A 343 3.15 12.28 33.17
N GLY A 344 3.57 11.21 32.51
CA GLY A 344 2.70 10.14 32.04
C GLY A 344 1.99 10.47 30.73
N ILE A 345 1.33 9.46 30.16
CA ILE A 345 0.79 9.54 28.80
C ILE A 345 -0.36 10.55 28.69
N GLU A 346 -0.23 11.54 27.80
CA GLU A 346 -1.27 12.56 27.59
C GLU A 346 -2.53 12.01 26.92
N VAL A 347 -2.39 11.16 25.92
CA VAL A 347 -3.54 10.71 25.13
C VAL A 347 -3.59 9.19 25.02
N VAL A 348 -4.66 8.61 25.53
CA VAL A 348 -4.94 7.19 25.39
C VAL A 348 -6.38 7.03 24.91
N MET A 349 -6.59 6.47 23.71
CA MET A 349 -7.92 6.32 23.11
C MET A 349 -8.08 4.94 22.47
N GLY A 350 -9.15 4.22 22.81
CA GLY A 350 -9.51 2.97 22.14
C GLY A 350 -10.66 2.23 22.81
N GLY A 351 -10.70 0.90 22.67
CA GLY A 351 -11.63 0.05 23.40
C GLY A 351 -11.03 -0.56 24.68
N GLY A 352 -11.78 -1.46 25.31
CA GLY A 352 -11.28 -2.38 26.33
C GLY A 352 -11.70 -2.07 27.76
N ARG A 353 -12.78 -1.31 27.97
CA ARG A 353 -13.26 -0.92 29.32
C ARG A 353 -13.33 -2.07 30.31
N ARG A 354 -13.70 -3.27 29.88
CA ARG A 354 -13.83 -4.45 30.75
C ARG A 354 -12.57 -4.75 31.57
N HIS A 355 -11.38 -4.49 31.01
CA HIS A 355 -10.09 -4.78 31.67
C HIS A 355 -9.74 -3.76 32.78
N PHE A 356 -10.46 -2.64 32.82
CA PHE A 356 -10.27 -1.56 33.79
C PHE A 356 -11.34 -1.52 34.88
N LEU A 357 -12.48 -2.20 34.69
CA LEU A 357 -13.60 -2.17 35.61
C LEU A 357 -13.67 -3.42 36.51
N PRO A 358 -14.12 -3.29 37.77
CA PRO A 358 -14.38 -4.44 38.63
C PRO A 358 -15.41 -5.39 38.02
N ARG A 359 -15.27 -6.69 38.30
CA ARG A 359 -16.28 -7.71 37.96
C ARG A 359 -17.53 -7.64 38.83
N ASP A 360 -18.23 -6.51 38.74
CA ASP A 360 -19.45 -6.18 39.45
C ASP A 360 -20.35 -5.32 38.55
N ALA A 361 -21.58 -5.77 38.34
CA ALA A 361 -22.57 -5.08 37.51
C ALA A 361 -22.93 -3.66 38.01
N ALA A 362 -22.56 -3.31 39.25
CA ALA A 362 -22.67 -1.95 39.77
C ALA A 362 -21.76 -0.94 39.05
N PHE A 363 -20.73 -1.41 38.34
CA PHE A 363 -19.78 -0.59 37.59
C PHE A 363 -20.03 -0.59 36.08
N ASN A 364 -21.10 -1.25 35.61
CA ASN A 364 -21.43 -1.23 34.19
C ASN A 364 -21.66 0.20 33.69
N SER A 365 -21.04 0.50 32.56
CA SER A 365 -21.37 1.65 31.72
C SER A 365 -22.81 1.56 31.20
N PRO A 366 -23.43 2.70 30.81
CA PRO A 366 -24.78 2.73 30.26
C PRO A 366 -24.98 1.88 29.00
N ASP A 367 -23.90 1.63 28.26
CA ASP A 367 -23.83 0.93 26.98
C ASP A 367 -23.24 -0.49 27.08
N ALA A 368 -23.01 -0.99 28.30
CA ALA A 368 -22.50 -2.34 28.54
C ALA A 368 -23.26 -3.40 27.72
N ALA A 369 -22.52 -4.21 26.96
CA ALA A 369 -23.05 -5.30 26.15
C ALA A 369 -23.28 -6.56 26.99
N SER A 370 -22.46 -6.75 28.03
CA SER A 370 -22.56 -7.86 28.99
C SER A 370 -23.41 -7.53 30.22
N SER A 371 -23.93 -8.57 30.88
CA SER A 371 -24.63 -8.40 32.16
C SER A 371 -23.71 -7.89 33.29
N THR A 372 -22.41 -8.13 33.15
CA THR A 372 -21.33 -7.61 34.00
C THR A 372 -20.20 -7.27 33.06
N GLU A 373 -19.92 -5.97 32.91
CA GLU A 373 -18.98 -5.44 31.93
C GLU A 373 -17.53 -5.68 32.36
N GLY A 374 -17.19 -5.36 33.61
CA GLY A 374 -15.83 -5.50 34.11
C GLY A 374 -15.41 -6.95 34.31
N ASP A 375 -14.13 -7.22 34.05
CA ASP A 375 -13.51 -8.54 34.19
C ASP A 375 -12.59 -8.63 35.42
N ARG A 376 -12.13 -7.49 35.96
CA ARG A 376 -11.15 -7.46 37.06
C ARG A 376 -11.64 -8.16 38.32
N THR A 377 -10.84 -9.12 38.80
CA THR A 377 -11.18 -9.95 39.98
C THR A 377 -10.61 -9.44 41.30
N ASP A 378 -9.84 -8.36 41.29
CA ASP A 378 -9.27 -7.69 42.46
C ASP A 378 -10.17 -6.60 43.07
N GLY A 379 -11.29 -6.27 42.39
CA GLY A 379 -12.23 -5.25 42.83
C GLY A 379 -11.77 -3.82 42.59
N ARG A 380 -10.71 -3.61 41.81
CA ARG A 380 -10.18 -2.28 41.45
C ARG A 380 -10.94 -1.69 40.27
N ASP A 381 -11.19 -0.39 40.36
CA ASP A 381 -11.69 0.43 39.26
C ASP A 381 -10.54 1.30 38.79
N LEU A 382 -9.83 0.82 37.77
CA LEU A 382 -8.65 1.47 37.23
C LEU A 382 -8.99 2.78 36.52
N THR A 383 -10.23 2.95 36.05
CA THR A 383 -10.68 4.22 35.46
C THR A 383 -10.78 5.30 36.54
N ALA A 384 -11.33 4.95 37.71
CA ALA A 384 -11.38 5.85 38.85
C ALA A 384 -9.98 6.12 39.44
N GLU A 385 -9.11 5.10 39.53
CA GLU A 385 -7.73 5.27 39.97
C GLU A 385 -6.95 6.23 39.05
N TRP A 386 -7.13 6.14 37.73
CA TRP A 386 -6.54 7.08 36.77
C TRP A 386 -7.05 8.51 36.97
N GLN A 387 -8.34 8.71 37.20
CA GLN A 387 -8.91 10.04 37.47
C GLN A 387 -8.43 10.63 38.81
N ASP A 388 -8.18 9.78 39.81
CA ASP A 388 -7.62 10.20 41.09
C ASP A 388 -6.12 10.58 40.96
N LEU A 389 -5.38 9.90 40.09
CA LEU A 389 -3.98 10.21 39.77
C LEU A 389 -3.87 11.52 38.97
N TYR A 390 -4.64 11.62 37.88
CA TYR A 390 -4.63 12.77 36.98
C TYR A 390 -5.90 13.62 37.15
N THR A 391 -5.94 14.42 38.23
CA THR A 391 -7.13 15.22 38.57
C THR A 391 -7.54 16.28 37.53
N ASN A 392 -6.64 16.62 36.59
CA ASN A 392 -6.89 17.51 35.46
C ASN A 392 -7.25 16.75 34.17
N GLY A 393 -7.13 15.42 34.18
CA GLY A 393 -7.42 14.54 33.05
C GLY A 393 -8.90 14.34 32.83
N VAL A 394 -9.27 14.02 31.59
CA VAL A 394 -10.64 13.77 31.18
C VAL A 394 -10.79 12.30 30.81
N TYR A 395 -11.68 11.60 31.52
CA TYR A 395 -12.11 10.26 31.13
C TYR A 395 -13.33 10.33 30.22
N VAL A 396 -13.29 9.62 29.10
CA VAL A 396 -14.34 9.57 28.07
C VAL A 396 -14.70 8.12 27.78
N PHE A 397 -15.98 7.84 27.52
CA PHE A 397 -16.41 6.49 27.13
C PHE A 397 -17.43 6.47 25.97
N ASP A 398 -17.85 7.63 25.47
CA ASP A 398 -18.85 7.75 24.41
C ASP A 398 -18.54 8.91 23.44
N GLN A 399 -19.26 8.96 22.31
CA GLN A 399 -19.13 10.05 21.33
C GLN A 399 -19.41 11.43 21.95
N SER A 400 -20.40 11.53 22.85
CA SER A 400 -20.77 12.83 23.42
C SER A 400 -19.66 13.41 24.29
N GLY A 401 -18.95 12.59 25.04
CA GLY A 401 -17.79 12.99 25.82
C GLY A 401 -16.61 13.36 24.93
N PHE A 402 -16.40 12.59 23.85
CA PHE A 402 -15.38 12.88 22.85
C PHE A 402 -15.60 14.24 22.16
N ASP A 403 -16.81 14.50 21.68
CA ASP A 403 -17.21 15.78 21.06
C ASP A 403 -17.10 16.96 22.05
N GLY A 404 -17.11 16.67 23.35
CA GLY A 404 -17.01 17.64 24.43
C GLY A 404 -15.57 18.04 24.80
N LEU A 405 -14.54 17.37 24.25
CA LEU A 405 -13.14 17.67 24.54
C LEU A 405 -12.76 19.07 24.05
N ASP A 406 -12.14 19.86 24.93
CA ASP A 406 -11.48 21.11 24.56
C ASP A 406 -10.00 20.82 24.30
N THR A 407 -9.67 20.47 23.05
CA THR A 407 -8.33 20.00 22.66
C THR A 407 -7.22 21.05 22.86
N GLU A 408 -7.58 22.32 23.06
CA GLU A 408 -6.61 23.41 23.29
C GLU A 408 -6.21 23.55 24.76
N THR A 409 -6.97 22.94 25.68
CA THR A 409 -6.76 23.09 27.13
C THR A 409 -6.76 21.78 27.89
N THR A 410 -7.21 20.70 27.27
CA THR A 410 -7.18 19.37 27.87
C THR A 410 -5.74 18.90 27.96
N GLU A 411 -5.27 18.65 29.19
CA GLU A 411 -3.90 18.17 29.44
C GLU A 411 -3.78 16.66 29.21
N ARG A 412 -4.80 15.89 29.61
CA ARG A 412 -4.80 14.43 29.49
C ARG A 412 -6.17 13.89 29.11
N VAL A 413 -6.20 12.88 28.25
CA VAL A 413 -7.40 12.17 27.83
C VAL A 413 -7.18 10.67 27.99
N PHE A 414 -8.10 10.03 28.72
CA PHE A 414 -8.22 8.58 28.72
C PHE A 414 -9.61 8.19 28.23
N ALA A 415 -9.69 7.67 27.01
CA ALA A 415 -10.95 7.36 26.36
C ALA A 415 -11.07 5.87 26.04
N LEU A 416 -12.11 5.24 26.59
CA LEU A 416 -12.42 3.82 26.38
C LEU A 416 -13.85 3.66 25.86
N PHE A 417 -14.02 3.56 24.55
CA PHE A 417 -15.32 3.70 23.87
C PHE A 417 -16.21 2.46 23.93
N ASN A 418 -15.65 1.27 24.16
CA ASN A 418 -16.43 0.04 24.21
C ASN A 418 -15.92 -0.92 25.29
N GLU A 419 -16.80 -1.86 25.66
CA GLU A 419 -16.51 -2.94 26.60
C GLU A 419 -15.27 -3.75 26.18
N SER A 420 -15.14 -4.09 24.89
CA SER A 420 -13.99 -4.78 24.29
C SER A 420 -13.39 -3.91 23.19
N HIS A 421 -13.03 -4.46 22.02
CA HIS A 421 -12.59 -3.65 20.88
C HIS A 421 -13.66 -2.62 20.46
N MET A 422 -13.25 -1.58 19.74
CA MET A 422 -14.19 -0.69 19.06
C MET A 422 -14.93 -1.44 17.94
N GLN A 423 -16.02 -0.87 17.46
CA GLN A 423 -16.72 -1.46 16.32
C GLN A 423 -15.83 -1.45 15.08
N TYR A 424 -16.08 -2.39 14.16
CA TYR A 424 -15.55 -2.28 12.79
C TYR A 424 -16.07 -0.99 12.16
N GLU A 425 -15.31 -0.34 11.27
CA GLU A 425 -15.81 0.90 10.63
C GLU A 425 -17.16 0.70 9.94
N ALA A 426 -17.36 -0.46 9.31
CA ALA A 426 -18.63 -0.82 8.68
C ALA A 426 -19.81 -0.96 9.67
N ASP A 427 -19.53 -1.26 10.95
CA ASP A 427 -20.51 -1.47 12.01
C ASP A 427 -20.61 -0.28 12.99
N ARG A 428 -19.72 0.72 12.88
CA ARG A 428 -19.61 1.84 13.82
C ARG A 428 -20.91 2.61 14.05
N ALA A 429 -21.73 2.77 13.01
CA ALA A 429 -23.03 3.43 13.11
C ALA A 429 -24.06 2.66 13.97
N ASN A 430 -23.81 1.39 14.28
CA ASN A 430 -24.63 0.56 15.16
C ASN A 430 -24.16 0.60 16.62
N ASP A 431 -23.11 1.36 16.95
CA ASP A 431 -22.68 1.51 18.33
C ASP A 431 -23.76 2.14 19.21
N ILE A 432 -23.87 1.69 20.46
CA ILE A 432 -24.95 2.05 21.38
C ILE A 432 -24.77 3.47 21.93
N ALA A 433 -23.54 3.83 22.30
CA ALA A 433 -23.19 5.14 22.86
C ALA A 433 -22.63 6.11 21.80
N GLY A 434 -22.32 5.57 20.61
CA GLY A 434 -21.53 6.22 19.58
C GLY A 434 -20.05 6.20 19.95
N GLU A 435 -19.20 6.17 18.92
CA GLU A 435 -17.75 6.19 19.04
C GLU A 435 -17.10 6.96 17.88
N PRO A 436 -15.99 7.67 18.14
CA PRO A 436 -15.28 8.40 17.10
C PRO A 436 -14.62 7.44 16.11
N SER A 437 -14.46 7.87 14.87
CA SER A 437 -13.62 7.17 13.90
C SER A 437 -12.14 7.27 14.32
N VAL A 438 -11.30 6.38 13.77
CA VAL A 438 -9.85 6.47 13.96
C VAL A 438 -9.29 7.81 13.48
N ALA A 439 -9.84 8.40 12.40
CA ALA A 439 -9.43 9.72 11.92
C ALA A 439 -9.82 10.86 12.87
N GLU A 440 -10.99 10.76 13.51
CA GLU A 440 -11.43 11.70 14.54
C GLU A 440 -10.53 11.61 15.78
N MET A 441 -10.26 10.40 16.27
CA MET A 441 -9.33 10.16 17.38
C MET A 441 -7.94 10.73 17.08
N THR A 442 -7.36 10.42 15.91
CA THR A 442 -6.06 10.95 15.48
C THR A 442 -6.04 12.47 15.46
N SER A 443 -7.08 13.09 14.91
CA SER A 443 -7.18 14.55 14.86
C SER A 443 -7.25 15.20 16.24
N ALA A 444 -8.00 14.61 17.17
CA ALA A 444 -8.11 15.10 18.53
C ALA A 444 -6.80 14.92 19.30
N ALA A 445 -6.16 13.75 19.17
CA ALA A 445 -4.89 13.46 19.82
C ALA A 445 -3.78 14.42 19.38
N ILE A 446 -3.60 14.64 18.07
CA ILE A 446 -2.58 15.58 17.57
C ILE A 446 -2.79 16.98 18.16
N LYS A 447 -4.03 17.46 18.25
CA LYS A 447 -4.34 18.78 18.83
C LYS A 447 -4.03 18.87 20.32
N VAL A 448 -4.31 17.81 21.08
CA VAL A 448 -3.96 17.76 22.51
C VAL A 448 -2.44 17.72 22.68
N LEU A 449 -1.76 16.87 21.92
CA LEU A 449 -0.31 16.65 22.01
C LEU A 449 0.53 17.85 21.51
N ASP A 450 0.08 18.57 20.49
CA ASP A 450 0.80 19.74 19.95
C ASP A 450 0.79 20.96 20.88
N ASN A 451 0.04 20.91 21.98
CA ASN A 451 0.15 21.91 23.05
C ASN A 451 1.52 21.90 23.74
N ASN A 452 2.32 20.83 23.57
CA ASN A 452 3.71 20.76 24.02
C ASN A 452 4.68 21.28 22.94
N ASN A 453 5.47 22.29 23.30
CA ASN A 453 6.45 22.90 22.39
C ASN A 453 7.67 22.00 22.12
N GLU A 454 7.93 21.00 22.95
CA GLU A 454 8.99 20.00 22.72
C GLU A 454 8.58 18.94 21.68
N GLY A 455 7.29 18.88 21.34
CA GLY A 455 6.74 17.94 20.37
C GLY A 455 6.12 16.71 20.99
N PHE A 456 5.82 15.73 20.14
CA PHE A 456 5.12 14.53 20.57
C PHE A 456 5.56 13.26 19.84
N PHE A 457 5.30 12.13 20.49
CA PHE A 457 5.27 10.81 19.87
C PHE A 457 3.83 10.28 19.90
N LEU A 458 3.31 9.85 18.76
CA LEU A 458 1.97 9.30 18.64
C LEU A 458 2.01 7.95 17.92
N MET A 459 1.45 6.93 18.54
CA MET A 459 1.16 5.64 17.89
C MET A 459 -0.34 5.57 17.57
N VAL A 460 -0.68 5.26 16.32
CA VAL A 460 -2.05 5.08 15.85
C VAL A 460 -2.21 3.71 15.22
N GLU A 461 -3.12 2.91 15.75
CA GLU A 461 -3.42 1.58 15.25
C GLU A 461 -4.86 1.49 14.70
N SER A 462 -5.02 0.89 13.52
CA SER A 462 -6.31 0.33 13.09
C SER A 462 -6.29 -1.18 13.28
N GLY A 463 -6.61 -1.63 14.49
CA GLY A 463 -6.53 -3.03 14.91
C GLY A 463 -7.68 -3.90 14.40
N ARG A 464 -8.75 -3.31 13.86
CA ARG A 464 -9.91 -4.05 13.34
C ARG A 464 -9.69 -4.59 11.91
N ILE A 465 -8.62 -4.19 11.22
CA ILE A 465 -8.19 -4.77 9.94
C ILE A 465 -7.88 -6.27 10.13
N ASP A 466 -6.99 -6.59 11.07
CA ASP A 466 -6.61 -7.96 11.43
C ASP A 466 -7.82 -8.80 11.87
N HIS A 467 -8.64 -8.28 12.79
CA HIS A 467 -9.81 -9.01 13.28
C HIS A 467 -10.81 -9.36 12.16
N ALA A 468 -11.01 -8.46 11.19
CA ALA A 468 -11.86 -8.74 10.04
C ALA A 468 -11.26 -9.80 9.11
N HIS A 469 -9.94 -9.79 8.91
CA HIS A 469 -9.25 -10.85 8.18
C HIS A 469 -9.36 -12.21 8.89
N HIS A 470 -9.14 -12.25 10.20
CA HIS A 470 -9.35 -13.41 11.06
C HIS A 470 -10.77 -14.00 10.94
N ALA A 471 -11.77 -13.13 10.83
CA ALA A 471 -13.17 -13.51 10.63
C ALA A 471 -13.48 -13.96 9.18
N GLY A 472 -12.52 -13.87 8.25
CA GLY A 472 -12.68 -14.16 6.83
C GLY A 472 -13.54 -13.12 6.10
N ASN A 473 -13.58 -11.88 6.58
CA ASN A 473 -14.44 -10.80 6.08
C ASN A 473 -13.61 -9.71 5.40
N ALA A 474 -13.40 -9.84 4.08
CA ALA A 474 -12.68 -8.83 3.32
C ALA A 474 -13.42 -7.47 3.28
N TYR A 475 -14.75 -7.45 3.35
CA TYR A 475 -15.48 -6.17 3.34
C TYR A 475 -15.05 -5.29 4.53
N GLY A 476 -15.10 -5.84 5.75
CA GLY A 476 -14.69 -5.18 6.98
C GLY A 476 -13.22 -4.78 6.91
N ALA A 477 -12.33 -5.72 6.60
CA ALA A 477 -10.89 -5.46 6.58
C ALA A 477 -10.52 -4.30 5.64
N LEU A 478 -11.14 -4.23 4.46
CA LEU A 478 -10.89 -3.14 3.51
C LEU A 478 -11.49 -1.81 3.97
N HIS A 479 -12.67 -1.79 4.60
CA HIS A 479 -13.26 -0.55 5.13
C HIS A 479 -12.45 0.00 6.32
N ASP A 480 -11.98 -0.85 7.23
CA ASP A 480 -11.09 -0.45 8.32
C ASP A 480 -9.72 0.04 7.79
N THR A 481 -9.24 -0.52 6.66
CA THR A 481 -8.04 -0.02 5.97
C THR A 481 -8.26 1.37 5.35
N ILE A 482 -9.45 1.62 4.80
CA ILE A 482 -9.80 2.93 4.25
C ILE A 482 -9.92 3.98 5.36
N ALA A 483 -10.58 3.64 6.48
CA ALA A 483 -10.64 4.50 7.67
C ALA A 483 -9.24 4.81 8.23
N PHE A 484 -8.34 3.83 8.24
CA PHE A 484 -6.94 4.03 8.59
C PHE A 484 -6.23 5.00 7.63
N ALA A 485 -6.45 4.87 6.32
CA ALA A 485 -5.91 5.82 5.34
C ALA A 485 -6.46 7.25 5.54
N GLU A 486 -7.72 7.40 5.97
CA GLU A 486 -8.31 8.69 6.35
C GLU A 486 -7.63 9.28 7.59
N ALA A 487 -7.27 8.46 8.58
CA ALA A 487 -6.52 8.91 9.75
C ALA A 487 -5.10 9.38 9.39
N VAL A 488 -4.42 8.67 8.49
CA VAL A 488 -3.12 9.13 7.95
C VAL A 488 -3.27 10.46 7.22
N ALA A 489 -4.32 10.64 6.42
CA ALA A 489 -4.59 11.90 5.73
C ALA A 489 -4.83 13.05 6.72
N ALA A 490 -5.62 12.80 7.78
CA ALA A 490 -5.88 13.79 8.81
C ALA A 490 -4.60 14.21 9.55
N ALA A 491 -3.70 13.27 9.86
CA ALA A 491 -2.42 13.60 10.46
C ALA A 491 -1.49 14.39 9.52
N ASP A 492 -1.42 14.01 8.24
CA ASP A 492 -0.65 14.75 7.23
C ASP A 492 -1.15 16.19 7.07
N GLU A 493 -2.46 16.42 7.15
CA GLU A 493 -3.07 17.75 7.09
C GLU A 493 -2.83 18.61 8.35
N LEU A 494 -2.67 17.97 9.51
CA LEU A 494 -2.51 18.64 10.81
C LEU A 494 -1.06 18.87 11.22
N THR A 495 -0.10 18.33 10.48
CA THR A 495 1.34 18.39 10.81
C THR A 495 2.16 19.02 9.70
N ASN A 496 3.43 19.32 9.97
CA ASN A 496 4.34 19.93 9.01
C ASN A 496 5.46 18.96 8.63
N ASP A 497 5.61 18.68 7.34
CA ASP A 497 6.67 17.82 6.78
C ASP A 497 8.09 18.27 7.14
N GLU A 498 8.29 19.52 7.55
CA GLU A 498 9.60 20.03 7.96
C GLU A 498 10.01 19.60 9.37
N ASP A 499 9.06 19.28 10.24
CA ASP A 499 9.30 18.95 11.66
C ASP A 499 8.60 17.69 12.15
N THR A 500 7.91 16.96 11.26
CA THR A 500 7.14 15.77 11.60
C THR A 500 7.55 14.59 10.72
N LEU A 501 7.90 13.46 11.34
CA LEU A 501 8.08 12.17 10.67
C LEU A 501 6.78 11.36 10.80
N ILE A 502 6.21 10.96 9.68
CA ILE A 502 5.08 10.01 9.63
C ILE A 502 5.58 8.72 8.99
N ILE A 503 5.41 7.60 9.69
CA ILE A 503 5.63 6.24 9.17
C ILE A 503 4.31 5.50 9.19
N VAL A 504 3.94 4.88 8.07
CA VAL A 504 2.79 3.99 7.93
C VAL A 504 3.29 2.59 7.58
N THR A 505 2.85 1.59 8.32
CA THR A 505 3.24 0.20 8.11
C THR A 505 2.18 -0.77 8.62
N ALA A 506 2.51 -2.05 8.58
CA ALA A 506 1.79 -3.12 9.25
C ALA A 506 2.75 -3.88 10.16
N ASP A 507 2.19 -4.58 11.13
CA ASP A 507 2.92 -5.51 11.97
C ASP A 507 3.13 -6.87 11.27
N HIS A 508 2.13 -7.35 10.52
CA HIS A 508 2.17 -8.52 9.65
C HIS A 508 1.10 -8.47 8.53
N GLY A 509 1.02 -9.54 7.73
CA GLY A 509 -0.03 -9.72 6.72
C GLY A 509 -1.02 -10.81 7.11
N HIS A 510 -1.87 -11.19 6.16
CA HIS A 510 -2.80 -12.33 6.25
C HIS A 510 -2.69 -13.24 5.04
N VAL A 511 -3.22 -14.47 5.13
CA VAL A 511 -3.31 -15.38 3.98
C VAL A 511 -4.45 -15.00 3.02
N PHE A 512 -4.65 -13.69 2.88
CA PHE A 512 -5.57 -12.97 2.02
C PHE A 512 -4.99 -12.82 0.62
N THR A 513 -5.79 -13.15 -0.39
CA THR A 513 -5.33 -13.25 -1.78
C THR A 513 -6.20 -12.44 -2.72
N ILE A 514 -5.56 -11.88 -3.75
CA ILE A 514 -6.22 -11.30 -4.92
C ILE A 514 -5.95 -12.24 -6.10
N ALA A 515 -7.00 -12.85 -6.64
CA ALA A 515 -6.94 -13.92 -7.61
C ALA A 515 -7.74 -13.64 -8.89
N GLY A 516 -7.53 -14.50 -9.89
CA GLY A 516 -8.21 -14.45 -11.19
C GLY A 516 -7.61 -13.45 -12.16
N TYR A 517 -8.35 -13.20 -13.24
CA TYR A 517 -8.01 -12.22 -14.28
C TYR A 517 -9.18 -11.22 -14.49
N PRO A 518 -9.66 -10.57 -13.41
CA PRO A 518 -10.76 -9.62 -13.54
C PRO A 518 -10.37 -8.47 -14.47
N LYS A 519 -11.35 -7.97 -15.24
CA LYS A 519 -11.19 -6.73 -16.02
C LYS A 519 -10.97 -5.55 -15.09
N ARG A 520 -10.28 -4.52 -15.58
CA ARG A 520 -10.17 -3.23 -14.88
C ARG A 520 -11.57 -2.68 -14.57
N GLY A 521 -11.77 -2.15 -13.37
CA GLY A 521 -13.08 -1.70 -12.90
C GLY A 521 -14.02 -2.83 -12.45
N ASN A 522 -13.55 -4.07 -12.35
CA ASN A 522 -14.32 -5.15 -11.73
C ASN A 522 -14.46 -4.87 -10.22
N PRO A 523 -15.68 -4.98 -9.63
CA PRO A 523 -15.84 -4.80 -8.18
C PRO A 523 -14.84 -5.68 -7.42
N ILE A 524 -14.01 -5.09 -6.56
CA ILE A 524 -12.92 -5.84 -5.91
C ILE A 524 -13.46 -6.91 -4.95
N LEU A 525 -14.59 -6.65 -4.29
CA LEU A 525 -15.35 -7.61 -3.48
C LEU A 525 -16.19 -8.59 -4.32
N GLY A 526 -16.18 -8.44 -5.64
CA GLY A 526 -17.04 -9.15 -6.57
C GLY A 526 -16.50 -10.51 -7.02
N LYS A 527 -17.33 -11.16 -7.84
CA LYS A 527 -16.93 -12.29 -8.67
C LYS A 527 -16.00 -11.81 -9.78
N VAL A 528 -15.12 -12.69 -10.25
CA VAL A 528 -14.24 -12.38 -11.38
C VAL A 528 -15.06 -12.22 -12.66
N VAL A 529 -14.96 -11.08 -13.34
CA VAL A 529 -15.44 -10.89 -14.72
C VAL A 529 -14.24 -10.67 -15.63
N ASN A 530 -14.03 -11.55 -16.61
CA ASN A 530 -12.85 -11.48 -17.50
C ASN A 530 -12.88 -10.26 -18.43
N VAL A 531 -11.71 -9.89 -18.96
CA VAL A 531 -11.58 -8.86 -20.01
C VAL A 531 -12.41 -9.24 -21.24
N GLY A 532 -13.28 -8.32 -21.69
CA GLY A 532 -14.18 -8.52 -22.82
C GLY A 532 -15.44 -9.32 -22.50
N ALA A 533 -15.70 -9.66 -21.23
CA ALA A 533 -16.91 -10.34 -20.79
C ALA A 533 -17.83 -9.42 -19.95
N GLU A 534 -19.11 -9.78 -19.92
CA GLU A 534 -20.14 -9.18 -19.06
C GLU A 534 -20.51 -10.10 -17.89
N ASP A 535 -20.50 -11.41 -18.12
CA ASP A 535 -20.85 -12.42 -17.11
C ASP A 535 -19.65 -12.86 -16.26
N ALA A 536 -19.94 -13.35 -15.05
CA ALA A 536 -18.94 -13.90 -14.15
C ALA A 536 -18.22 -15.11 -14.77
N ALA A 537 -16.90 -15.15 -14.59
CA ALA A 537 -16.06 -16.27 -14.96
C ALA A 537 -16.33 -17.46 -14.02
N THR A 538 -16.43 -18.65 -14.60
CA THR A 538 -16.57 -19.90 -13.85
C THR A 538 -15.23 -20.62 -13.71
N ALA A 539 -15.01 -21.26 -12.57
CA ALA A 539 -13.92 -22.20 -12.37
C ALA A 539 -14.20 -23.54 -13.10
N ALA A 540 -13.30 -24.51 -12.94
CA ALA A 540 -13.37 -25.80 -13.66
C ALA A 540 -14.57 -26.68 -13.26
N ASP A 541 -15.17 -26.44 -12.10
CA ASP A 541 -16.40 -27.07 -11.61
C ASP A 541 -17.67 -26.40 -12.14
N GLY A 542 -17.54 -25.31 -12.92
CA GLY A 542 -18.65 -24.61 -13.55
C GLY A 542 -19.35 -23.59 -12.66
N THR A 543 -18.86 -23.32 -11.45
CA THR A 543 -19.38 -22.26 -10.57
C THR A 543 -18.49 -21.00 -10.61
N PRO A 544 -19.06 -19.80 -10.39
CA PRO A 544 -18.26 -18.59 -10.25
C PRO A 544 -17.30 -18.62 -9.05
N TYR A 545 -16.32 -17.71 -9.05
CA TYR A 545 -15.39 -17.52 -7.93
C TYR A 545 -15.10 -16.03 -7.74
N THR A 546 -14.75 -15.64 -6.52
CA THR A 546 -14.44 -14.25 -6.15
C THR A 546 -13.01 -13.85 -6.51
N THR A 547 -12.80 -12.55 -6.71
CA THR A 547 -11.46 -11.98 -6.84
C THR A 547 -10.68 -12.11 -5.54
N LEU A 548 -11.34 -11.93 -4.40
CA LEU A 548 -10.74 -12.02 -3.08
C LEU A 548 -11.04 -13.37 -2.42
N GLY A 549 -10.07 -13.90 -1.67
CA GLY A 549 -10.24 -15.13 -0.91
C GLY A 549 -9.15 -15.36 0.13
N TYR A 550 -9.35 -16.34 1.00
CA TYR A 550 -8.38 -16.72 2.03
C TYR A 550 -7.88 -18.16 1.83
N THR A 551 -6.66 -18.42 2.27
CA THR A 551 -6.11 -19.79 2.22
C THR A 551 -6.69 -20.67 3.35
N ASN A 552 -6.93 -20.11 4.54
CA ASN A 552 -7.47 -20.84 5.69
C ASN A 552 -8.47 -19.97 6.47
N GLY A 553 -9.11 -20.53 7.49
CA GLY A 553 -10.06 -19.82 8.35
C GLY A 553 -11.45 -20.47 8.41
N LEU A 554 -12.44 -19.67 8.82
CA LEU A 554 -13.84 -20.12 8.94
C LEU A 554 -14.50 -20.40 7.60
N GLY A 555 -14.09 -19.71 6.53
CA GLY A 555 -14.64 -19.88 5.18
C GLY A 555 -15.99 -19.21 4.97
N PHE A 556 -16.79 -19.77 4.06
CA PHE A 556 -17.94 -19.12 3.45
C PHE A 556 -19.03 -18.74 4.46
N ARG A 557 -19.55 -17.52 4.31
CA ARG A 557 -20.82 -17.07 4.91
C ARG A 557 -21.55 -16.15 3.95
N ASN A 558 -22.87 -16.21 3.96
CA ASN A 558 -23.74 -15.23 3.33
C ASN A 558 -24.75 -14.72 4.36
N LEU A 559 -24.39 -13.65 5.06
CA LEU A 559 -25.18 -13.03 6.12
C LEU A 559 -25.90 -11.75 5.65
N GLY A 560 -25.88 -11.45 4.35
CA GLY A 560 -26.51 -10.25 3.77
C GLY A 560 -25.89 -8.97 4.30
N ASP A 561 -26.71 -8.10 4.89
CA ASP A 561 -26.30 -6.76 5.33
C ASP A 561 -25.70 -6.72 6.74
N VAL A 562 -25.31 -7.87 7.32
CA VAL A 562 -24.64 -7.90 8.64
C VAL A 562 -23.26 -7.25 8.52
N THR A 563 -23.06 -6.18 9.27
CA THR A 563 -21.85 -5.34 9.27
C THR A 563 -20.80 -5.75 10.29
N ASN A 564 -21.18 -6.51 11.31
CA ASN A 564 -20.26 -7.04 12.30
C ASN A 564 -19.56 -8.31 11.77
N SER A 565 -18.26 -8.20 11.47
CA SER A 565 -17.46 -9.33 10.98
C SER A 565 -17.43 -10.51 11.96
N ASP A 566 -17.58 -10.28 13.26
CA ASP A 566 -17.50 -11.34 14.28
C ASP A 566 -18.73 -12.29 14.24
N ALA A 567 -19.77 -11.94 13.47
CA ALA A 567 -20.92 -12.80 13.27
C ALA A 567 -20.57 -14.17 12.65
N SER A 568 -19.43 -14.29 11.95
CA SER A 568 -18.96 -15.57 11.41
C SER A 568 -18.61 -16.59 12.49
N TYR A 569 -18.14 -16.15 13.66
CA TYR A 569 -17.76 -16.99 14.81
C TYR A 569 -18.96 -17.67 15.48
N LEU A 570 -20.20 -17.25 15.18
CA LEU A 570 -21.42 -17.89 15.68
C LEU A 570 -21.67 -19.28 15.08
N ALA A 571 -20.89 -19.67 14.05
CA ALA A 571 -20.95 -20.98 13.42
C ALA A 571 -19.53 -21.55 13.21
N GLY A 572 -19.41 -22.88 13.24
CA GLY A 572 -18.14 -23.58 12.97
C GLY A 572 -17.71 -23.49 11.50
N PRO A 573 -16.46 -23.87 11.15
CA PRO A 573 -15.91 -23.66 9.81
C PRO A 573 -16.77 -24.27 8.69
N ASP A 574 -16.95 -23.52 7.60
CA ASP A 574 -17.60 -23.91 6.34
C ASP A 574 -16.65 -23.60 5.17
N THR A 575 -15.73 -24.52 4.90
CA THR A 575 -14.65 -24.34 3.93
C THR A 575 -14.84 -25.21 2.71
N GLY A 576 -14.32 -24.76 1.57
CA GLY A 576 -14.47 -25.42 0.28
C GLY A 576 -15.08 -24.49 -0.75
N ARG A 577 -15.45 -25.08 -1.89
CA ARG A 577 -16.11 -24.36 -2.98
C ARG A 577 -17.62 -24.42 -2.79
N GLU A 578 -18.26 -23.27 -2.80
CA GLU A 578 -19.68 -23.05 -2.72
C GLU A 578 -20.22 -22.56 -4.07
N ASP A 579 -21.48 -22.87 -4.37
CA ASP A 579 -22.15 -22.31 -5.54
C ASP A 579 -22.62 -20.88 -5.24
N ILE A 580 -21.75 -19.93 -5.52
CA ILE A 580 -22.02 -18.50 -5.32
C ILE A 580 -22.74 -17.86 -6.50
N THR A 581 -23.33 -18.62 -7.44
CA THR A 581 -23.97 -18.06 -8.65
C THR A 581 -24.98 -16.97 -8.31
N ASP A 582 -25.89 -17.25 -7.37
CA ASP A 582 -26.98 -16.35 -6.95
C ASP A 582 -26.64 -15.56 -5.67
N VAL A 583 -25.39 -15.62 -5.20
CA VAL A 583 -24.93 -14.88 -4.00
C VAL A 583 -24.41 -13.50 -4.42
N ASP A 584 -24.84 -12.44 -3.75
CA ASP A 584 -24.18 -11.15 -3.85
C ASP A 584 -22.95 -11.16 -2.93
N THR A 585 -21.75 -11.20 -3.54
CA THR A 585 -20.49 -11.28 -2.79
C THR A 585 -19.99 -9.91 -2.32
N THR A 586 -20.67 -8.83 -2.70
CA THR A 586 -20.27 -7.45 -2.39
C THR A 586 -20.88 -6.91 -1.10
N THR A 587 -21.78 -7.67 -0.48
CA THR A 587 -22.43 -7.30 0.79
C THR A 587 -21.49 -7.44 1.99
N PRO A 588 -21.66 -6.63 3.05
CA PRO A 588 -20.81 -6.70 4.25
C PRO A 588 -20.83 -8.07 4.95
N GLY A 589 -21.95 -8.79 4.90
CA GLY A 589 -22.09 -10.10 5.51
C GLY A 589 -21.56 -11.26 4.66
N TYR A 590 -20.86 -10.99 3.56
CA TYR A 590 -20.21 -12.03 2.76
C TYR A 590 -18.80 -12.30 3.28
N HIS A 591 -18.59 -13.53 3.77
CA HIS A 591 -17.27 -14.01 4.18
C HIS A 591 -16.73 -14.92 3.08
N GLN A 592 -15.49 -14.68 2.68
CA GLN A 592 -14.90 -15.34 1.51
C GLN A 592 -14.69 -16.84 1.77
N GLU A 593 -14.67 -17.61 0.68
CA GLU A 593 -14.29 -19.02 0.72
C GLU A 593 -12.86 -19.17 1.28
N ALA A 594 -12.64 -20.25 2.03
CA ALA A 594 -11.32 -20.67 2.51
C ALA A 594 -11.05 -22.14 2.19
N LEU A 595 -9.78 -22.50 1.99
CA LEU A 595 -9.38 -23.87 1.65
C LEU A 595 -9.18 -24.77 2.87
N VAL A 596 -8.53 -24.25 3.92
CA VAL A 596 -8.19 -25.03 5.13
C VAL A 596 -9.05 -24.58 6.32
N PRO A 597 -9.88 -25.47 6.92
CA PRO A 597 -10.78 -25.09 8.01
C PRO A 597 -10.03 -24.83 9.30
N LEU A 598 -10.19 -23.62 9.84
CA LEU A 598 -9.71 -23.18 11.15
C LEU A 598 -10.79 -22.35 11.86
N GLY A 599 -10.69 -22.22 13.18
CA GLY A 599 -11.61 -21.38 13.97
C GLY A 599 -11.41 -19.88 13.78
N SER A 600 -10.25 -19.49 13.23
CA SER A 600 -9.86 -18.14 12.82
C SER A 600 -8.91 -18.29 11.63
N GLU A 601 -8.95 -17.37 10.69
CA GLU A 601 -7.91 -17.25 9.67
C GLU A 601 -6.55 -16.91 10.34
N THR A 602 -5.43 -17.23 9.71
CA THR A 602 -4.08 -16.98 10.26
C THR A 602 -3.39 -15.80 9.60
N HIS A 603 -2.54 -15.11 10.34
CA HIS A 603 -1.56 -14.19 9.76
C HIS A 603 -0.70 -14.87 8.67
N SER A 604 0.01 -14.05 7.91
CA SER A 604 1.01 -14.49 6.95
C SER A 604 2.41 -13.97 7.30
N GLY A 605 3.43 -14.60 6.73
CA GLY A 605 4.84 -14.36 7.06
C GLY A 605 5.63 -13.66 5.94
N GLU A 606 4.97 -13.13 4.91
CA GLU A 606 5.64 -12.29 3.93
C GLU A 606 5.95 -10.89 4.47
N ASP A 607 6.81 -10.19 3.74
CA ASP A 607 7.14 -8.81 4.04
C ASP A 607 5.93 -7.89 3.84
N VAL A 608 5.82 -6.88 4.69
CA VAL A 608 4.78 -5.84 4.61
C VAL A 608 5.36 -4.50 4.17
N GLY A 609 4.50 -3.57 3.72
CA GLY A 609 4.92 -2.25 3.27
C GLY A 609 5.32 -1.33 4.42
N ILE A 610 6.32 -0.48 4.17
CA ILE A 610 6.63 0.70 4.97
C ILE A 610 6.51 1.91 4.05
N TYR A 611 5.78 2.94 4.46
CA TYR A 611 5.63 4.20 3.75
C TYR A 611 6.02 5.33 4.70
N ALA A 612 6.86 6.27 4.27
CA ALA A 612 7.35 7.31 5.15
C ALA A 612 7.47 8.68 4.49
N LYS A 613 7.22 9.73 5.27
CA LYS A 613 7.31 11.14 4.90
C LYS A 613 7.88 11.96 6.07
N GLY A 614 8.57 13.06 5.76
CA GLY A 614 9.24 13.91 6.76
C GLY A 614 10.73 13.64 6.92
N PRO A 615 11.42 14.33 7.84
CA PRO A 615 12.86 14.17 8.02
C PRO A 615 13.19 12.76 8.54
N GLY A 616 14.25 12.16 8.01
CA GLY A 616 14.62 10.76 8.29
C GLY A 616 13.89 9.71 7.44
N ALA A 617 12.78 10.05 6.77
CA ALA A 617 12.00 9.09 5.98
C ALA A 617 12.77 8.43 4.83
N PHE A 618 13.80 9.09 4.29
CA PHE A 618 14.67 8.52 3.24
C PHE A 618 15.45 7.27 3.66
N LEU A 619 15.55 7.01 4.97
CA LEU A 619 16.13 5.78 5.52
C LEU A 619 15.23 4.56 5.27
N VAL A 620 13.94 4.77 4.99
CA VAL A 620 13.04 3.72 4.52
C VAL A 620 13.31 3.46 3.04
N ASN A 621 14.15 2.46 2.76
CA ASN A 621 14.43 2.00 1.41
C ASN A 621 14.73 0.50 1.38
N GLY A 622 14.42 -0.16 0.26
CA GLY A 622 14.71 -1.59 0.07
C GLY A 622 13.91 -2.51 1.01
N THR A 623 14.55 -3.59 1.46
CA THR A 623 13.97 -4.57 2.39
C THR A 623 14.69 -4.50 3.73
N ASN A 624 13.93 -4.32 4.80
CA ASN A 624 14.42 -4.00 6.13
C ASN A 624 13.99 -5.06 7.15
N GLU A 625 14.72 -5.18 8.25
CA GLU A 625 14.12 -5.78 9.45
C GLU A 625 13.04 -4.84 9.98
N GLN A 626 11.96 -5.39 10.53
CA GLN A 626 10.90 -4.59 11.14
C GLN A 626 11.41 -3.67 12.27
N SER A 627 12.45 -4.11 12.99
CA SER A 627 13.11 -3.30 14.01
C SER A 627 13.76 -2.01 13.49
N VAL A 628 14.01 -1.88 12.19
CA VAL A 628 14.55 -0.64 11.60
C VAL A 628 13.59 0.53 11.79
N ILE A 629 12.27 0.28 11.92
CA ILE A 629 11.28 1.33 12.15
C ILE A 629 11.62 2.14 13.41
N PHE A 630 11.95 1.48 14.52
CA PHE A 630 12.44 2.14 15.72
C PHE A 630 13.67 3.01 15.44
N HIS A 631 14.67 2.45 14.76
CA HIS A 631 15.92 3.17 14.48
C HIS A 631 15.74 4.37 13.55
N VAL A 632 14.76 4.34 12.65
CA VAL A 632 14.39 5.50 11.82
C VAL A 632 13.73 6.58 12.68
N MET A 633 12.81 6.18 13.57
CA MET A 633 12.18 7.10 14.51
C MET A 633 13.21 7.73 15.47
N ASP A 634 14.11 6.94 16.05
CA ASP A 634 15.19 7.43 16.92
C ASP A 634 16.19 8.30 16.14
N PHE A 635 16.54 7.95 14.90
CA PHE A 635 17.39 8.83 14.10
C PHE A 635 16.73 10.21 13.89
N ALA A 636 15.44 10.22 13.55
CA ALA A 636 14.73 11.45 13.25
C ALA A 636 14.47 12.30 14.50
N GLY A 637 14.00 11.67 15.57
CA GLY A 637 13.59 12.31 16.82
C GLY A 637 14.69 12.41 17.89
N ASP A 638 15.82 11.72 17.71
CA ASP A 638 16.96 11.62 18.65
C ASP A 638 16.56 11.29 20.10
N PHE A 639 15.60 10.37 20.24
CA PHE A 639 14.98 10.04 21.52
C PHE A 639 15.98 9.45 22.51
N VAL A 640 16.86 8.54 22.07
CA VAL A 640 17.86 7.92 22.95
C VAL A 640 18.80 8.97 23.54
N SER A 641 19.38 9.84 22.72
CA SER A 641 20.35 10.83 23.21
C SER A 641 19.69 11.93 24.05
N GLN A 642 18.44 12.30 23.75
CA GLN A 642 17.66 13.22 24.58
C GLN A 642 17.31 12.60 25.94
N ALA A 643 16.86 11.34 25.95
CA ALA A 643 16.55 10.63 27.18
C ALA A 643 17.80 10.43 28.07
N GLU A 644 18.93 10.04 27.49
CA GLU A 644 20.21 9.96 28.21
C GLU A 644 20.58 11.31 28.86
N SER A 645 20.38 12.41 28.13
CA SER A 645 20.68 13.77 28.63
C SER A 645 19.73 14.24 29.73
N ALA A 646 18.50 13.72 29.78
CA ALA A 646 17.53 14.03 30.84
C ALA A 646 17.83 13.27 32.15
N ILE A 647 18.54 12.14 32.07
CA ILE A 647 18.91 11.30 33.21
C ILE A 647 20.22 11.77 33.89
N GLU A 648 21.12 12.43 33.15
CA GLU A 648 22.40 13.00 33.66
C GLU A 648 22.23 14.30 34.47
#